data_AF-A0A9W7F5A7-F1
#
_entry.id   AF-A0A9W7F5A7-F1
#
_cell.length_a   1.000
_cell.length_b   1.000
_cell.length_c   1.000
_cell.angle_alpha   90.00
_cell.angle_beta   90.00
_cell.angle_gamma   90.00
#
_symmetry.space_group_name_H-M   'P 1'
#
loop_
_entity.id
_entity.type
_entity.pdbx_description
1 polymer ?
#
loop_
_entity_poly.entity_id
_entity_poly.type
_entity_poly.pdbx_seq_one_letter_code
_entity_poly.pdbx_strand_id
1 'polypeptide(L)'
;MHILDSNDYSNFPTETYPRLHALKLSSHLIHDSPSLHTLLSQTAIDNNIIILMANSGHSSLTSNALNSLKRLGIKNVILFGLDSSTCTSPYFTTESSINYPCYHLPSTFLQSLCGSCGLKNVWSSGFADVAVIKPTLITSLLSLNYNVLWTDTDVVFTVDPFGKIRGGGDVAIQAGGTNVFDKNDWKGSTEAEIYFRDELCTGFYYVKSSPQTIKFFTQTVLELSLHSDDVKFGDQSSFNLVMFEWMFRDEVGLSVDILNPTEFPTGSLFFDHHNSVYKDNGEIVFMVHNNFIIGSEKKVERFKKYNMWLEDSYLKNLDYSSTEFKVLGQSVPTLKLGELSIVFQKPEVGEDYFEVYKNQPVLMYVNDDLPVEEQRERVIVSISTGGRKWFDLYVLPRLKDYAVKTRSSILLVRRQTECDRFNDVVYDSWKDSRRETVDEKPGGERSFDDDDYLYHDCVKAGKVRVWGEVLKHFKNVLYVDDTVLISRNALDIFDSVGENGLGVVGEGGVRPASENEAFMRVVYNRYSNTSFAPYNDELKMSQLRNFEFFNSGVVVFNRDLHLDALIDSLPAYVNDPTLKRDQGFANNLAFTSNFHVVYLDFKWNYMGSFVLPDGTGPAEHKKHLVDYEPKDAYFVHLTTGVNGNIKEKELIGSYNYRTEIFRKIDEAMP
;
A
#
# COMPACT_ATOMS: atom_id res chain seq x y z
N MET A 1 33.23 28.68 -21.41
CA MET A 1 33.18 27.71 -22.51
C MET A 1 32.15 28.17 -23.53
N HIS A 2 32.46 28.10 -24.82
CA HIS A 2 31.56 28.52 -25.90
C HIS A 2 30.41 27.52 -26.01
N ILE A 3 29.16 28.00 -25.84
CA ILE A 3 27.99 27.27 -26.30
C ILE A 3 28.18 27.08 -27.80
N LEU A 4 28.23 25.82 -28.24
CA LEU A 4 28.35 25.48 -29.64
C LEU A 4 26.97 25.69 -30.27
N ASP A 5 26.75 26.89 -30.79
CA ASP A 5 25.53 27.30 -31.50
C ASP A 5 25.31 26.57 -32.85
N SER A 6 26.22 25.67 -33.24
CA SER A 6 26.09 24.89 -34.47
C SER A 6 25.35 23.58 -34.20
N ASN A 7 24.15 23.45 -34.78
CA ASN A 7 23.41 22.18 -34.92
C ASN A 7 24.15 21.10 -35.75
N ASP A 8 25.38 21.37 -36.20
CA ASP A 8 26.18 20.47 -37.01
C ASP A 8 27.34 19.88 -36.20
N TYR A 9 27.00 18.90 -35.37
CA TYR A 9 27.96 18.17 -34.53
C TYR A 9 28.71 17.07 -35.29
N SER A 10 28.44 16.90 -36.59
CA SER A 10 29.03 15.85 -37.42
C SER A 10 30.55 16.00 -37.62
N ASN A 11 31.08 17.21 -37.42
CA ASN A 11 32.49 17.56 -37.67
C ASN A 11 33.38 17.54 -36.42
N PHE A 12 32.88 17.11 -35.25
CA PHE A 12 33.73 17.02 -34.06
C PHE A 12 34.73 15.85 -34.15
N PRO A 13 36.03 16.05 -33.84
CA PRO A 13 37.02 15.00 -33.88
C PRO A 13 36.79 13.98 -32.76
N THR A 14 36.11 12.89 -33.07
CA THR A 14 35.82 11.81 -32.10
C THR A 14 37.06 11.07 -31.63
N GLU A 15 38.18 11.19 -32.35
CA GLU A 15 39.49 10.67 -31.93
C GLU A 15 40.04 11.41 -30.70
N THR A 16 39.66 12.68 -30.50
CA THR A 16 40.10 13.50 -29.36
C THR A 16 39.15 13.38 -28.17
N TYR A 17 37.85 13.18 -28.43
CA TYR A 17 36.83 13.06 -27.39
C TYR A 17 35.98 11.80 -27.62
N PRO A 18 36.40 10.64 -27.08
CA PRO A 18 35.75 9.35 -27.35
C PRO A 18 34.25 9.34 -27.02
N ARG A 19 33.83 10.08 -25.98
CA ARG A 19 32.42 10.19 -25.57
C ARG A 19 31.52 10.86 -26.60
N LEU A 20 32.06 11.61 -27.57
CA LEU A 20 31.26 12.17 -28.67
C LEU A 20 30.67 11.09 -29.59
N HIS A 21 31.13 9.84 -29.50
CA HIS A 21 30.42 8.70 -30.10
C HIS A 21 28.98 8.55 -29.58
N ALA A 22 28.64 9.15 -28.44
CA ALA A 22 27.30 9.14 -27.90
C ALA A 22 26.33 9.92 -28.80
N LEU A 23 26.77 10.99 -29.46
CA LEU A 23 25.96 11.68 -30.47
C LEU A 23 25.69 10.82 -31.70
N LYS A 24 26.67 9.99 -32.11
CA LYS A 24 26.47 9.01 -33.20
C LYS A 24 25.48 7.93 -32.78
N LEU A 25 25.54 7.46 -31.53
CA LEU A 25 24.53 6.55 -30.97
C LEU A 25 23.15 7.21 -31.00
N SER A 26 23.01 8.47 -30.56
CA SER A 26 21.74 9.20 -30.60
C SER A 26 21.17 9.26 -32.02
N SER A 27 21.98 9.68 -32.99
CA SER A 27 21.59 9.70 -34.41
C SER A 27 21.12 8.34 -34.91
N HIS A 28 21.83 7.26 -34.55
CA HIS A 28 21.45 5.90 -34.93
C HIS A 28 20.12 5.46 -34.31
N LEU A 29 19.87 5.78 -33.04
CA LEU A 29 18.61 5.46 -32.36
C LEU A 29 17.43 6.24 -32.98
N ILE A 30 17.67 7.48 -33.42
CA ILE A 30 16.65 8.34 -34.04
C ILE A 30 16.35 7.90 -35.47
N HIS A 31 17.34 7.58 -36.30
CA HIS A 31 17.15 7.40 -37.74
C HIS A 31 17.23 5.95 -38.22
N ASP A 32 18.02 5.10 -37.55
CA ASP A 32 18.45 3.80 -38.07
C ASP A 32 18.01 2.61 -37.19
N SER A 33 17.09 2.85 -36.24
CA SER A 33 16.61 1.82 -35.30
C SER A 33 15.10 1.55 -35.40
N PRO A 34 14.60 0.94 -36.51
CA PRO A 34 13.17 0.66 -36.68
C PRO A 34 12.56 -0.23 -35.58
N SER A 35 13.36 -1.14 -35.01
CA SER A 35 12.94 -1.99 -33.90
C SER A 35 12.67 -1.19 -32.63
N LEU A 36 13.47 -0.17 -32.34
CA LEU A 36 13.25 0.75 -31.23
C LEU A 36 11.96 1.55 -31.46
N HIS A 37 11.77 2.11 -32.65
CA HIS A 37 10.59 2.91 -32.97
C HIS A 37 9.30 2.10 -32.82
N THR A 38 9.32 0.86 -33.33
CA THR A 38 8.20 -0.09 -33.16
C THR A 38 7.94 -0.33 -31.69
N LEU A 39 8.98 -0.62 -30.90
CA LEU A 39 8.86 -0.89 -29.48
C LEU A 39 8.28 0.30 -28.70
N LEU A 40 8.76 1.51 -28.97
CA LEU A 40 8.27 2.74 -28.35
C LEU A 40 6.79 2.94 -28.66
N SER A 41 6.38 2.77 -29.92
CA SER A 41 4.98 2.94 -30.33
C SER A 41 4.02 1.94 -29.68
N GLN A 42 4.51 0.76 -29.32
CA GLN A 42 3.73 -0.29 -28.66
C GLN A 42 3.66 -0.13 -27.14
N THR A 43 4.66 0.54 -26.55
CA THR A 43 4.83 0.60 -25.09
C THR A 43 4.36 1.92 -24.49
N ALA A 44 4.49 3.03 -25.21
CA ALA A 44 4.14 4.36 -24.70
C ALA A 44 2.63 4.49 -24.42
N ILE A 45 2.30 5.19 -23.33
CA ILE A 45 0.93 5.58 -22.98
C ILE A 45 0.89 7.10 -22.94
N ASP A 46 0.05 7.72 -23.78
CA ASP A 46 -0.03 9.18 -23.94
C ASP A 46 1.33 9.83 -24.22
N ASN A 47 2.14 9.19 -25.05
CA ASN A 47 3.55 9.52 -25.35
C ASN A 47 4.50 9.46 -24.13
N ASN A 48 4.05 9.00 -22.96
CA ASN A 48 4.90 8.83 -21.79
C ASN A 48 5.50 7.43 -21.73
N ILE A 49 6.79 7.36 -21.44
CA ILE A 49 7.53 6.13 -21.20
C ILE A 49 8.37 6.26 -19.94
N ILE A 50 8.43 5.18 -19.15
CA ILE A 50 9.43 4.98 -18.10
C ILE A 50 10.59 4.21 -18.69
N ILE A 51 11.82 4.69 -18.48
CA ILE A 51 13.01 3.99 -18.95
C ILE A 51 14.00 3.76 -17.82
N LEU A 52 14.63 2.59 -17.88
CA LEU A 52 15.76 2.20 -17.05
C LEU A 52 16.89 1.74 -17.96
N MET A 53 18.13 1.85 -17.48
CA MET A 53 19.30 1.33 -18.17
C MET A 53 20.09 0.44 -17.22
N ALA A 54 20.44 -0.76 -17.65
CA ALA A 54 21.14 -1.72 -16.82
C ALA A 54 22.21 -2.50 -17.58
N ASN A 55 23.21 -2.95 -16.84
CA ASN A 55 24.08 -4.06 -17.22
C ASN A 55 23.78 -5.28 -16.35
N SER A 56 24.28 -6.44 -16.75
CA SER A 56 24.08 -7.72 -16.08
C SER A 56 24.50 -7.71 -14.60
N GLY A 57 25.50 -6.90 -14.24
CA GLY A 57 25.97 -6.80 -12.86
C GLY A 57 25.03 -6.03 -11.92
N HIS A 58 24.06 -5.28 -12.44
CA HIS A 58 22.99 -4.65 -11.66
C HIS A 58 21.64 -5.36 -11.83
N SER A 59 21.63 -6.60 -12.33
CA SER A 59 20.36 -7.27 -12.66
C SER A 59 19.43 -7.42 -11.45
N SER A 60 19.97 -7.68 -10.26
CA SER A 60 19.19 -7.82 -9.02
C SER A 60 18.49 -6.52 -8.63
N LEU A 61 19.23 -5.42 -8.58
CA LEU A 61 18.69 -4.07 -8.33
C LEU A 61 17.66 -3.68 -9.38
N THR A 62 17.99 -3.89 -10.66
CA THR A 62 17.07 -3.64 -11.79
C THR A 62 15.79 -4.46 -11.65
N SER A 63 15.90 -5.73 -11.29
CA SER A 63 14.75 -6.60 -11.04
C SER A 63 13.87 -6.05 -9.91
N ASN A 64 14.48 -5.60 -8.81
CA ASN A 64 13.77 -4.98 -7.71
C ASN A 64 13.00 -3.72 -8.13
N ALA A 65 13.63 -2.83 -8.91
CA ALA A 65 13.00 -1.64 -9.45
C ALA A 65 11.83 -1.99 -10.38
N LEU A 66 12.03 -2.90 -11.33
CA LEU A 66 10.97 -3.36 -12.24
C LEU A 66 9.82 -4.02 -11.47
N ASN A 67 10.10 -4.87 -10.48
CA ASN A 67 9.07 -5.50 -9.65
C ASN A 67 8.26 -4.46 -8.87
N SER A 68 8.87 -3.35 -8.44
CA SER A 68 8.15 -2.27 -7.79
C SER A 68 7.15 -1.58 -8.74
N LEU A 69 7.52 -1.41 -10.02
CA LEU A 69 6.63 -0.90 -11.06
C LEU A 69 5.53 -1.92 -11.43
N LYS A 70 5.87 -3.22 -11.55
CA LYS A 70 4.90 -4.29 -11.85
C LYS A 70 3.81 -4.38 -10.77
N ARG A 71 4.21 -4.29 -9.50
CA ARG A 71 3.28 -4.26 -8.36
C ARG A 71 2.24 -3.14 -8.47
N LEU A 72 2.61 -2.02 -9.11
CA LEU A 72 1.74 -0.86 -9.32
C LEU A 72 0.91 -0.96 -10.60
N GLY A 73 1.05 -2.04 -11.39
CA GLY A 73 0.33 -2.23 -12.64
C GLY A 73 0.76 -1.31 -13.78
N ILE A 74 1.93 -0.68 -13.67
CA ILE A 74 2.48 0.22 -14.69
C ILE A 74 2.89 -0.62 -15.90
N LYS A 75 2.62 -0.14 -17.12
CA LYS A 75 2.83 -0.91 -18.36
C LYS A 75 3.80 -0.26 -19.36
N ASN A 76 3.95 1.05 -19.30
CA ASN A 76 4.76 1.84 -20.23
C ASN A 76 6.24 1.90 -19.82
N VAL A 77 6.86 0.75 -19.58
CA VAL A 77 8.27 0.66 -19.13
C VAL A 77 9.13 -0.02 -20.19
N ILE A 78 10.31 0.53 -20.49
CA ILE A 78 11.32 -0.09 -21.36
C ILE A 78 12.65 -0.19 -20.60
N LEU A 79 13.26 -1.39 -20.59
CA LEU A 79 14.61 -1.60 -20.10
C LEU A 79 15.62 -1.50 -21.25
N PHE A 80 16.64 -0.66 -21.10
CA PHE A 80 17.77 -0.58 -22.03
C PHE A 80 18.95 -1.41 -21.52
N GLY A 81 19.31 -2.45 -22.25
CA GLY A 81 20.41 -3.37 -21.90
C GLY A 81 21.76 -2.90 -22.44
N LEU A 82 22.76 -2.84 -21.55
CA LEU A 82 24.14 -2.45 -21.86
C LEU A 82 25.09 -3.61 -22.18
N ASP A 83 24.62 -4.84 -22.04
CA ASP A 83 25.37 -6.04 -22.43
C ASP A 83 24.41 -7.14 -22.93
N SER A 84 24.96 -8.13 -23.62
CA SER A 84 24.19 -9.21 -24.25
C SER A 84 23.41 -10.07 -23.25
N SER A 85 23.89 -10.11 -22.00
CA SER A 85 23.27 -10.87 -20.91
C SER A 85 22.11 -10.14 -20.24
N THR A 86 22.02 -8.82 -20.38
CA THR A 86 21.01 -8.03 -19.64
C THR A 86 19.61 -8.44 -20.08
N CYS A 87 19.27 -8.33 -21.37
CA CYS A 87 17.92 -8.65 -21.86
C CYS A 87 17.58 -10.15 -21.84
N THR A 88 18.58 -11.03 -21.69
CA THR A 88 18.39 -12.49 -21.59
C THR A 88 18.41 -12.99 -20.16
N SER A 89 18.61 -12.10 -19.20
CA SER A 89 18.73 -12.43 -17.79
C SER A 89 17.44 -13.09 -17.28
N PRO A 90 17.54 -14.17 -16.49
CA PRO A 90 16.37 -14.83 -15.90
C PRO A 90 15.57 -13.89 -14.99
N TYR A 91 16.18 -12.79 -14.52
CA TYR A 91 15.47 -11.76 -13.76
C TYR A 91 14.39 -11.03 -14.57
N PHE A 92 14.46 -11.04 -15.90
CA PHE A 92 13.56 -10.28 -16.78
C PHE A 92 12.77 -11.16 -17.74
N THR A 93 13.03 -12.47 -17.77
CA THR A 93 12.38 -13.42 -18.70
C THR A 93 11.39 -14.38 -18.04
N THR A 94 11.20 -14.28 -16.72
CA THR A 94 10.24 -15.13 -15.98
C THR A 94 8.79 -14.67 -16.16
N GLU A 95 7.88 -15.65 -16.13
CA GLU A 95 6.44 -15.58 -16.45
C GLU A 95 5.65 -14.72 -15.45
N SER A 96 5.84 -13.40 -15.47
CA SER A 96 4.87 -12.46 -14.88
C SER A 96 3.93 -11.93 -15.97
N SER A 97 2.63 -11.74 -15.66
CA SER A 97 1.64 -11.16 -16.58
C SER A 97 2.03 -9.81 -17.20
N ILE A 98 2.87 -9.04 -16.52
CA ILE A 98 3.48 -7.81 -17.05
C ILE A 98 4.95 -8.10 -17.38
N ASN A 99 5.22 -8.42 -18.65
CA ASN A 99 6.57 -8.52 -19.16
C ASN A 99 6.99 -7.17 -19.76
N TYR A 100 8.05 -6.56 -19.20
CA TYR A 100 8.57 -5.31 -19.75
C TYR A 100 9.55 -5.59 -20.87
N PRO A 101 9.41 -4.94 -22.03
CA PRO A 101 10.34 -5.12 -23.14
C PRO A 101 11.74 -4.63 -22.77
N CYS A 102 12.74 -5.37 -23.25
CA CYS A 102 14.15 -5.00 -23.16
C CYS A 102 14.71 -4.72 -24.55
N TYR A 103 15.30 -3.52 -24.71
CA TYR A 103 16.00 -3.12 -25.93
C TYR A 103 17.51 -3.18 -25.69
N HIS A 104 18.20 -4.05 -26.43
CA HIS A 104 19.66 -4.14 -26.36
C HIS A 104 20.28 -3.00 -27.19
N LEU A 105 21.07 -2.14 -26.54
CA LEU A 105 21.76 -1.06 -27.24
C LEU A 105 22.82 -1.63 -28.21
N PRO A 106 22.99 -1.05 -29.41
CA PRO A 106 23.86 -1.68 -30.40
C PRO A 106 25.31 -1.78 -29.91
N SER A 107 25.83 -3.01 -29.93
CA SER A 107 27.12 -3.36 -29.31
C SER A 107 28.30 -2.58 -29.90
N THR A 108 28.24 -2.19 -31.16
CA THR A 108 29.28 -1.39 -31.83
C THR A 108 29.46 -0.02 -31.17
N PHE A 109 28.37 0.65 -30.78
CA PHE A 109 28.43 1.93 -30.09
C PHE A 109 28.87 1.76 -28.64
N LEU A 110 28.37 0.73 -27.95
CA LEU A 110 28.78 0.44 -26.57
C LEU A 110 30.28 0.13 -26.50
N GLN A 111 30.79 -0.71 -27.40
CA GLN A 111 32.22 -1.02 -27.49
C GLN A 111 33.06 0.24 -27.73
N SER A 112 32.57 1.18 -28.53
CA SER A 112 33.27 2.45 -28.78
C SER A 112 33.23 3.41 -27.59
N LEU A 113 32.15 3.40 -26.79
CA LEU A 113 31.98 4.33 -25.69
C LEU A 113 32.70 3.89 -24.42
N CYS A 114 32.46 2.65 -24.00
CA CYS A 114 32.90 2.14 -22.70
C CYS A 114 33.83 0.91 -22.82
N GLY A 115 34.01 0.36 -24.03
CA GLY A 115 34.63 -0.95 -24.25
C GLY A 115 33.80 -2.09 -23.64
N SER A 116 33.87 -2.21 -22.31
CA SER A 116 32.99 -3.05 -21.50
C SER A 116 32.18 -2.18 -20.54
N CYS A 117 30.88 -2.08 -20.83
CA CYS A 117 29.89 -1.36 -20.00
C CYS A 117 29.45 -2.17 -18.76
N GLY A 118 30.33 -3.03 -18.23
CA GLY A 118 30.08 -3.82 -17.03
C GLY A 118 30.03 -2.99 -15.74
N LEU A 119 30.08 -3.65 -14.58
CA LEU A 119 30.07 -2.98 -13.28
C LEU A 119 31.22 -1.97 -13.15
N LYS A 120 30.87 -0.71 -12.87
CA LYS A 120 31.80 0.37 -12.56
C LYS A 120 31.32 1.05 -11.29
N ASN A 121 32.23 1.26 -10.34
CA ASN A 121 31.94 2.07 -9.17
C ASN A 121 31.87 3.54 -9.56
N VAL A 122 31.02 4.30 -8.88
CA VAL A 122 30.98 5.76 -9.02
C VAL A 122 32.37 6.34 -8.73
N TRP A 123 32.79 7.33 -9.51
CA TRP A 123 34.11 7.97 -9.45
C TRP A 123 35.31 7.06 -9.80
N SER A 124 35.08 5.87 -10.36
CA SER A 124 36.14 5.04 -10.92
C SER A 124 36.42 5.33 -12.40
N SER A 125 37.61 4.98 -12.87
CA SER A 125 37.96 5.09 -14.30
C SER A 125 36.98 4.28 -15.17
N GLY A 126 36.44 4.93 -16.19
CA GLY A 126 35.43 4.37 -17.09
C GLY A 126 33.97 4.49 -16.63
N PHE A 127 33.68 5.04 -15.44
CA PHE A 127 32.30 5.29 -15.02
C PHE A 127 31.61 6.34 -15.90
N ALA A 128 32.28 7.46 -16.14
CA ALA A 128 31.71 8.55 -16.93
C ALA A 128 31.47 8.17 -18.40
N ASP A 129 32.20 7.17 -18.92
CA ASP A 129 31.99 6.58 -20.24
C ASP A 129 30.68 5.78 -20.33
N VAL A 130 30.23 5.20 -19.21
CA VAL A 130 28.89 4.60 -19.10
C VAL A 130 27.84 5.69 -18.83
N ALA A 131 28.17 6.67 -17.99
CA ALA A 131 27.24 7.74 -17.59
C ALA A 131 26.74 8.57 -18.78
N VAL A 132 27.52 8.75 -19.85
CA VAL A 132 27.10 9.51 -21.05
C VAL A 132 25.95 8.85 -21.82
N ILE A 133 25.74 7.54 -21.65
CA ILE A 133 24.68 6.80 -22.36
C ILE A 133 23.29 7.26 -21.91
N LYS A 134 23.12 7.58 -20.63
CA LYS A 134 21.84 8.04 -20.06
C LYS A 134 21.29 9.31 -20.71
N PRO A 135 21.98 10.47 -20.67
CA PRO A 135 21.48 11.69 -21.33
C PRO A 135 21.37 11.51 -22.85
N THR A 136 22.18 10.62 -23.45
CA THR A 136 22.09 10.28 -24.87
C THR A 136 20.79 9.55 -25.22
N LEU A 137 20.42 8.54 -24.44
CA LEU A 137 19.14 7.83 -24.57
C LEU A 137 17.98 8.81 -24.46
N ILE A 138 17.99 9.65 -23.43
CA ILE A 138 16.93 10.64 -23.21
C ILE A 138 16.83 11.61 -24.39
N THR A 139 17.95 12.16 -24.85
CA THR A 139 17.99 13.03 -26.04
C THR A 139 17.35 12.35 -27.26
N SER A 140 17.65 11.07 -27.46
CA SER A 140 17.12 10.28 -28.58
C SER A 140 15.60 10.14 -28.50
N LEU A 141 15.09 9.77 -27.33
CA LEU A 141 13.66 9.53 -27.12
C LEU A 141 12.83 10.82 -27.14
N LEU A 142 13.38 11.90 -26.60
CA LEU A 142 12.78 13.24 -26.72
C LEU A 142 12.71 13.65 -28.20
N SER A 143 13.77 13.41 -28.98
CA SER A 143 13.80 13.71 -30.42
C SER A 143 12.80 12.88 -31.24
N LEU A 144 12.39 11.72 -30.73
CA LEU A 144 11.33 10.87 -31.27
C LEU A 144 9.93 11.25 -30.74
N ASN A 145 9.79 12.40 -30.07
CA ASN A 145 8.54 12.94 -29.55
C ASN A 145 7.91 12.14 -28.39
N TYR A 146 8.71 11.46 -27.57
CA TYR A 146 8.27 10.80 -26.34
C TYR A 146 8.66 11.60 -25.10
N ASN A 147 7.74 11.67 -24.13
CA ASN A 147 8.04 12.16 -22.78
C ASN A 147 8.67 11.04 -21.97
N VAL A 148 9.74 11.34 -21.24
CA VAL A 148 10.58 10.34 -20.61
C VAL A 148 10.58 10.52 -19.11
N LEU A 149 10.19 9.48 -18.37
CA LEU A 149 10.51 9.32 -16.96
C LEU A 149 11.74 8.42 -16.84
N TRP A 150 12.87 9.02 -16.49
CA TRP A 150 14.09 8.29 -16.15
C TRP A 150 14.05 7.83 -14.70
N THR A 151 14.48 6.60 -14.46
CA THR A 151 14.77 6.12 -13.10
C THR A 151 15.99 5.21 -13.08
N ASP A 152 16.88 5.43 -12.11
CA ASP A 152 18.01 4.55 -11.85
C ASP A 152 17.53 3.18 -11.33
N THR A 153 18.38 2.15 -11.48
CA THR A 153 18.05 0.75 -11.13
C THR A 153 17.90 0.52 -9.62
N ASP A 154 18.33 1.46 -8.80
CA ASP A 154 18.26 1.42 -7.34
C ASP A 154 17.19 2.39 -6.79
N VAL A 155 16.12 2.57 -7.56
CA VAL A 155 14.90 3.28 -7.14
C VAL A 155 13.76 2.27 -6.93
N VAL A 156 13.01 2.43 -5.85
CA VAL A 156 11.79 1.64 -5.57
C VAL A 156 10.57 2.55 -5.54
N PHE A 157 9.53 2.18 -6.30
CA PHE A 157 8.27 2.91 -6.37
C PHE A 157 7.26 2.37 -5.36
N THR A 158 6.59 3.26 -4.63
CA THR A 158 5.52 2.91 -3.68
C THR A 158 4.13 3.29 -4.20
N VAL A 159 4.08 4.21 -5.17
CA VAL A 159 2.85 4.64 -5.88
C VAL A 159 3.17 4.90 -7.35
N ASP A 160 2.13 5.02 -8.19
CA ASP A 160 2.28 5.48 -9.58
C ASP A 160 2.86 6.92 -9.60
N PRO A 161 4.04 7.14 -10.22
CA PRO A 161 4.70 8.44 -10.21
C PRO A 161 4.00 9.49 -11.10
N PHE A 162 3.30 9.10 -12.17
CA PHE A 162 2.72 10.07 -13.12
C PHE A 162 1.61 10.90 -12.47
N GLY A 163 0.82 10.31 -11.57
CA GLY A 163 -0.21 11.03 -10.80
C GLY A 163 0.35 11.91 -9.68
N LYS A 164 1.66 11.88 -9.42
CA LYS A 164 2.30 12.56 -8.29
C LYS A 164 3.30 13.62 -8.70
N ILE A 165 3.84 13.55 -9.92
CA ILE A 165 4.65 14.61 -10.51
C ILE A 165 3.71 15.78 -10.81
N ARG A 166 3.54 16.66 -9.81
CA ARG A 166 2.71 17.87 -9.89
C ARG A 166 3.54 18.96 -10.56
N GLY A 167 3.24 19.27 -11.82
CA GLY A 167 4.05 20.26 -12.53
C GLY A 167 3.66 20.46 -13.99
N GLY A 168 3.50 21.72 -14.38
CA GLY A 168 3.38 22.12 -15.77
C GLY A 168 4.74 22.20 -16.47
N GLY A 169 5.86 22.10 -15.73
CA GLY A 169 7.20 22.29 -16.25
C GLY A 169 7.64 21.29 -17.31
N ASP A 170 8.70 21.64 -18.02
CA ASP A 170 9.33 20.82 -19.06
C ASP A 170 10.16 19.70 -18.46
N VAL A 171 10.73 19.93 -17.27
CA VAL A 171 11.50 18.96 -16.49
C VAL A 171 10.99 18.94 -15.06
N ALA A 172 10.73 17.77 -14.51
CA ALA A 172 10.49 17.57 -13.08
C ALA A 172 11.56 16.63 -12.51
N ILE A 173 12.37 17.08 -11.57
CA ILE A 173 13.59 16.38 -11.15
C ILE A 173 13.73 16.25 -9.64
N GLN A 174 14.28 15.14 -9.19
CA GLN A 174 14.58 14.87 -7.80
C GLN A 174 15.62 15.85 -7.24
N ALA A 175 15.38 16.37 -6.04
CA ALA A 175 16.38 17.14 -5.30
C ALA A 175 17.53 16.25 -4.82
N GLY A 176 18.78 16.73 -4.91
CA GLY A 176 19.99 15.95 -4.58
C GLY A 176 20.56 16.15 -3.18
N GLY A 177 20.18 17.23 -2.49
CA GLY A 177 20.81 17.74 -1.27
C GLY A 177 21.27 16.70 -0.24
N THR A 178 22.58 16.69 0.04
CA THR A 178 23.24 15.87 1.07
C THR A 178 23.47 16.58 2.40
N ASN A 179 23.45 17.92 2.43
CA ASN A 179 24.19 18.67 3.45
C ASN A 179 23.35 19.44 4.47
N VAL A 180 22.04 19.20 4.57
CA VAL A 180 21.15 20.04 5.40
C VAL A 180 20.92 19.48 6.81
N PHE A 181 21.28 18.22 7.08
CA PHE A 181 20.94 17.60 8.36
C PHE A 181 21.99 17.76 9.47
N ASP A 182 23.12 18.43 9.20
CA ASP A 182 24.04 18.80 10.28
C ASP A 182 23.58 20.10 10.96
N LYS A 183 22.44 20.00 11.66
CA LYS A 183 21.98 20.79 12.82
C LYS A 183 20.51 20.48 13.06
N ASN A 184 20.11 20.50 14.32
CA ASN A 184 18.77 20.19 14.86
C ASN A 184 17.63 21.15 14.40
N ASP A 185 17.68 21.67 13.17
CA ASP A 185 16.87 22.79 12.68
C ASP A 185 15.95 22.46 11.49
N TRP A 186 15.76 21.18 11.13
CA TRP A 186 14.68 20.83 10.20
C TRP A 186 13.31 21.08 10.88
N LYS A 187 12.81 22.30 10.70
CA LYS A 187 11.45 22.73 11.05
C LYS A 187 10.63 23.04 9.80
N GLY A 188 10.93 22.39 8.67
CA GLY A 188 10.33 22.74 7.37
C GLY A 188 10.55 24.20 6.99
N SER A 189 11.74 24.75 7.30
CA SER A 189 12.07 26.13 6.98
C SER A 189 12.38 26.29 5.48
N THR A 190 12.06 27.46 4.94
CA THR A 190 12.41 27.88 3.57
C THR A 190 13.92 27.80 3.27
N GLU A 191 14.79 27.83 4.28
CA GLU A 191 16.25 27.67 4.10
C GLU A 191 16.63 26.23 3.71
N ALA A 192 15.93 25.24 4.25
CA ALA A 192 16.20 23.85 3.91
C ALA A 192 15.74 23.54 2.47
N GLU A 193 14.63 24.15 2.02
CA GLU A 193 14.22 24.13 0.61
C GLU A 193 15.28 24.76 -0.32
N ILE A 194 15.99 25.82 0.10
CA ILE A 194 17.04 26.46 -0.71
C ILE A 194 18.21 25.49 -0.98
N TYR A 195 18.68 24.74 0.02
CA TYR A 195 19.78 23.79 -0.16
C TYR A 195 19.43 22.58 -1.05
N PHE A 196 18.16 22.18 -1.10
CA PHE A 196 17.70 21.15 -2.02
C PHE A 196 17.63 21.63 -3.48
N ARG A 197 17.69 22.95 -3.71
CA ARG A 197 17.70 23.55 -5.06
C ARG A 197 19.10 23.67 -5.67
N ASP A 198 20.15 23.56 -4.87
CA ASP A 198 21.53 23.79 -5.33
C ASP A 198 22.18 22.59 -6.03
N GLU A 199 21.67 21.37 -5.82
CA GLU A 199 22.13 20.17 -6.51
C GLU A 199 20.93 19.29 -6.88
N LEU A 200 20.73 19.05 -8.16
CA LEU A 200 19.66 18.22 -8.70
C LEU A 200 20.17 16.78 -8.89
N CYS A 201 19.40 15.81 -8.42
CA CYS A 201 19.76 14.40 -8.55
C CYS A 201 19.28 13.85 -9.89
N THR A 202 20.20 13.34 -10.71
CA THR A 202 19.82 12.75 -12.00
C THR A 202 19.28 11.33 -11.85
N GLY A 203 19.25 10.73 -10.67
CA GLY A 203 18.75 9.36 -10.53
C GLY A 203 17.25 9.19 -10.80
N PHE A 204 16.50 10.29 -10.78
CA PHE A 204 15.07 10.30 -11.12
C PHE A 204 14.61 11.66 -11.67
N TYR A 205 13.99 11.64 -12.84
CA TYR A 205 13.33 12.82 -13.40
C TYR A 205 12.34 12.45 -14.51
N TYR A 206 11.37 13.34 -14.72
CA TYR A 206 10.46 13.33 -15.85
C TYR A 206 10.73 14.52 -16.77
N VAL A 207 10.71 14.29 -18.08
CA VAL A 207 11.02 15.30 -19.10
C VAL A 207 9.99 15.22 -20.21
N LYS A 208 9.39 16.36 -20.55
CA LYS A 208 8.51 16.49 -21.72
C LYS A 208 9.33 16.68 -22.99
N SER A 209 8.91 16.06 -24.09
CA SER A 209 9.53 16.32 -25.38
C SER A 209 9.22 17.74 -25.85
N SER A 210 10.26 18.52 -26.08
CA SER A 210 10.20 19.86 -26.67
C SER A 210 11.54 20.18 -27.34
N PRO A 211 11.59 21.13 -28.28
CA PRO A 211 12.85 21.61 -28.84
C PRO A 211 13.84 22.08 -27.75
N GLN A 212 13.33 22.68 -26.68
CA GLN A 212 14.13 23.20 -25.56
C GLN A 212 14.74 22.07 -24.73
N THR A 213 13.96 21.04 -24.38
CA THR A 213 14.48 19.87 -23.63
C THR A 213 15.46 19.05 -24.48
N ILE A 214 15.22 18.92 -25.79
CA ILE A 214 16.17 18.27 -26.71
C ILE A 214 17.49 19.05 -26.74
N LYS A 215 17.44 20.37 -26.89
CA LYS A 215 18.66 21.22 -26.88
C LYS A 215 19.40 21.10 -25.53
N PHE A 216 18.66 21.14 -24.42
CA PHE A 216 19.22 21.03 -23.07
C PHE A 216 19.98 19.71 -22.88
N PHE A 217 19.35 18.56 -23.17
CA PHE A 217 19.99 17.25 -23.00
C PHE A 217 21.12 17.03 -24.01
N THR A 218 21.02 17.59 -25.23
CA THR A 218 22.14 17.60 -26.19
C THR A 218 23.35 18.33 -25.62
N GLN A 219 23.15 19.50 -24.99
CA GLN A 219 24.22 20.23 -24.31
C GLN A 219 24.78 19.43 -23.13
N THR A 220 23.95 18.73 -22.35
CA THR A 220 24.41 17.82 -21.29
C THR A 220 25.31 16.71 -21.85
N VAL A 221 24.95 16.09 -22.97
CA VAL A 221 25.83 15.09 -23.62
C VAL A 221 27.16 15.70 -24.06
N LEU A 222 27.13 16.91 -24.63
CA LEU A 222 28.33 17.63 -25.07
C LEU A 222 29.25 17.97 -23.89
N GLU A 223 28.75 18.59 -22.83
CA GLU A 223 29.56 18.96 -21.67
C GLU A 223 30.19 17.72 -21.02
N LEU A 224 29.41 16.65 -20.82
CA LEU A 224 29.95 15.40 -20.30
C LEU A 224 31.04 14.78 -21.19
N SER A 225 30.95 15.01 -22.50
CA SER A 225 31.93 14.53 -23.48
C SER A 225 33.20 15.37 -23.51
N LEU A 226 33.10 16.68 -23.30
CA LEU A 226 34.23 17.61 -23.25
C LEU A 226 35.07 17.47 -21.97
N HIS A 227 34.45 17.00 -20.88
CA HIS A 227 35.10 16.70 -19.62
C HIS A 227 35.51 15.22 -19.52
N SER A 228 35.99 14.62 -20.62
CA SER A 228 36.34 13.20 -20.70
C SER A 228 37.38 12.76 -19.66
N ASP A 229 38.32 13.66 -19.34
CA ASP A 229 39.48 13.37 -18.49
C ASP A 229 39.16 13.41 -16.99
N ASP A 230 38.02 13.98 -16.59
CA ASP A 230 37.60 14.04 -15.20
C ASP A 230 36.74 12.83 -14.83
N VAL A 231 37.34 11.88 -14.11
CA VAL A 231 36.67 10.65 -13.63
C VAL A 231 35.52 10.92 -12.64
N LYS A 232 35.44 12.12 -12.07
CA LYS A 232 34.36 12.53 -11.18
C LYS A 232 33.25 13.29 -11.89
N PHE A 233 33.47 13.73 -13.13
CA PHE A 233 32.49 14.47 -13.91
C PHE A 233 31.54 13.50 -14.62
N GLY A 234 30.42 13.19 -13.94
CA GLY A 234 29.37 12.29 -14.43
C GLY A 234 28.17 13.03 -15.02
N ASP A 235 27.10 12.28 -15.32
CA ASP A 235 25.83 12.81 -15.82
C ASP A 235 25.22 13.85 -14.88
N GLN A 236 25.25 13.62 -13.56
CA GLN A 236 24.75 14.60 -12.58
C GLN A 236 25.54 15.92 -12.62
N SER A 237 26.88 15.85 -12.67
CA SER A 237 27.74 17.04 -12.73
C SER A 237 27.49 17.83 -14.00
N SER A 238 27.37 17.14 -15.14
CA SER A 238 27.09 17.76 -16.42
C SER A 238 25.70 18.39 -16.47
N PHE A 239 24.67 17.69 -15.98
CA PHE A 239 23.30 18.20 -15.93
C PHE A 239 23.23 19.49 -15.12
N ASN A 240 23.79 19.48 -13.90
CA ASN A 240 23.79 20.64 -13.01
C ASN A 240 24.60 21.81 -13.59
N LEU A 241 25.74 21.54 -14.24
CA LEU A 241 26.52 22.58 -14.91
C LEU A 241 25.74 23.26 -16.04
N VAL A 242 25.10 22.48 -16.91
CA VAL A 242 24.28 23.03 -18.01
C VAL A 242 23.08 23.80 -17.46
N MET A 243 22.41 23.27 -16.43
CA MET A 243 21.30 23.95 -15.77
C MET A 243 21.73 25.30 -15.21
N PHE A 244 22.84 25.32 -14.47
CA PHE A 244 23.44 26.54 -13.93
C PHE A 244 23.73 27.53 -15.08
N GLU A 245 24.52 27.15 -16.08
CA GLU A 245 24.87 28.03 -17.20
C GLU A 245 23.62 28.61 -17.92
N TRP A 246 22.57 27.81 -18.13
CA TRP A 246 21.34 28.28 -18.77
C TRP A 246 20.56 29.25 -17.89
N MET A 247 20.49 29.01 -16.58
CA MET A 247 19.90 29.93 -15.61
C MET A 247 20.65 31.26 -15.55
N PHE A 248 21.98 31.26 -15.62
CA PHE A 248 22.79 32.48 -15.56
C PHE A 248 22.72 33.36 -16.81
N ARG A 249 22.38 32.77 -17.96
CA ARG A 249 22.39 33.46 -19.26
C ARG A 249 21.04 34.03 -19.68
N ASP A 250 20.00 33.92 -18.84
CA ASP A 250 18.60 34.23 -19.19
C ASP A 250 18.12 33.50 -20.47
N GLU A 251 18.76 32.40 -20.86
CA GLU A 251 18.36 31.56 -22.00
C GLU A 251 17.16 30.63 -21.64
N VAL A 252 16.45 30.95 -20.55
CA VAL A 252 15.53 30.05 -19.85
C VAL A 252 14.16 30.05 -20.53
N GLY A 253 14.08 29.31 -21.64
CA GLY A 253 12.82 28.79 -22.17
C GLY A 253 12.42 27.44 -21.55
N LEU A 254 13.12 26.99 -20.50
CA LEU A 254 12.96 25.68 -19.87
C LEU A 254 12.40 25.83 -18.46
N SER A 255 11.19 25.34 -18.22
CA SER A 255 10.59 25.31 -16.88
C SER A 255 11.01 24.05 -16.13
N VAL A 256 11.61 24.21 -14.94
CA VAL A 256 12.12 23.10 -14.13
C VAL A 256 11.41 23.07 -12.77
N ASP A 257 10.73 21.97 -12.51
CA ASP A 257 10.06 21.68 -11.25
C ASP A 257 10.95 20.78 -10.39
N ILE A 258 11.29 21.25 -9.19
CA ILE A 258 12.04 20.44 -8.22
C ILE A 258 11.03 19.66 -7.39
N LEU A 259 11.13 18.34 -7.45
CA LEU A 259 10.23 17.43 -6.74
C LEU A 259 10.42 17.56 -5.24
N ASN A 260 9.31 17.48 -4.48
CA ASN A 260 9.35 17.58 -3.03
C ASN A 260 10.27 16.47 -2.47
N PRO A 261 11.35 16.82 -1.75
CA PRO A 261 12.31 15.85 -1.25
C PRO A 261 11.69 14.86 -0.27
N THR A 262 10.58 15.18 0.42
CA THR A 262 9.93 14.21 1.31
C THR A 262 9.04 13.21 0.59
N GLU A 263 8.54 13.57 -0.60
CA GLU A 263 7.75 12.69 -1.46
C GLU A 263 8.65 11.86 -2.40
N PHE A 264 9.78 12.42 -2.83
CA PHE A 264 10.75 11.81 -3.75
C PHE A 264 12.18 11.77 -3.14
N PRO A 265 12.37 11.14 -1.97
CA PRO A 265 13.62 11.23 -1.23
C PRO A 265 14.81 10.54 -1.87
N THR A 266 15.96 11.17 -1.64
CA THR A 266 17.27 10.53 -1.74
C THR A 266 17.49 9.55 -0.60
N GLY A 267 18.51 8.71 -0.74
CA GLY A 267 18.81 7.67 0.22
C GLY A 267 19.32 8.22 1.54
N SER A 268 20.07 9.33 1.54
CA SER A 268 20.48 9.99 2.79
C SER A 268 19.26 10.48 3.56
N LEU A 269 18.31 11.10 2.87
CA LEU A 269 17.08 11.57 3.49
C LEU A 269 16.20 10.42 4.00
N PHE A 270 15.94 9.41 3.16
CA PHE A 270 15.04 8.33 3.52
C PHE A 270 15.63 7.36 4.54
N PHE A 271 16.89 6.95 4.39
CA PHE A 271 17.50 5.91 5.22
C PHE A 271 18.23 6.47 6.43
N ASP A 272 19.03 7.53 6.26
CA ASP A 272 19.87 8.05 7.35
C ASP A 272 19.05 8.96 8.29
N HIS A 273 18.04 9.65 7.76
CA HIS A 273 17.10 10.50 8.52
C HIS A 273 15.69 9.91 8.61
N HIS A 274 15.57 8.58 8.47
CA HIS A 274 14.28 7.88 8.47
C HIS A 274 13.40 8.23 9.68
N ASN A 275 13.99 8.19 10.87
CA ASN A 275 13.26 8.37 12.12
C ASN A 275 12.79 9.81 12.33
N SER A 276 13.60 10.79 11.94
CA SER A 276 13.29 12.20 12.13
C SER A 276 12.32 12.76 11.10
N VAL A 277 12.27 12.18 9.89
CA VAL A 277 11.46 12.70 8.78
C VAL A 277 10.22 11.84 8.53
N TYR A 278 10.33 10.51 8.57
CA TYR A 278 9.27 9.62 8.08
C TYR A 278 8.58 8.81 9.17
N LYS A 279 9.28 8.44 10.25
CA LYS A 279 8.73 7.55 11.29
C LYS A 279 7.57 8.17 12.06
N ASP A 280 7.49 9.49 12.20
CA ASP A 280 6.46 10.15 13.01
C ASP A 280 5.50 11.04 12.19
N ASN A 281 5.86 11.45 10.97
CA ASN A 281 5.09 12.44 10.20
C ASN A 281 4.02 11.85 9.28
N GLY A 282 3.94 10.52 9.13
CA GLY A 282 2.90 9.86 8.34
C GLY A 282 2.93 10.17 6.83
N GLU A 283 3.99 10.83 6.35
CA GLU A 283 4.10 11.29 4.97
C GLU A 283 4.12 10.11 3.98
N ILE A 284 3.49 10.33 2.82
CA ILE A 284 3.45 9.34 1.74
C ILE A 284 4.68 9.58 0.87
N VAL A 285 5.67 8.71 1.04
CA VAL A 285 6.80 8.60 0.12
C VAL A 285 6.29 7.95 -1.17
N PHE A 286 6.61 8.52 -2.34
CA PHE A 286 6.18 8.03 -3.66
C PHE A 286 7.21 7.16 -4.37
N MET A 287 8.49 7.42 -4.09
CA MET A 287 9.62 6.61 -4.53
C MET A 287 10.76 6.75 -3.53
N VAL A 288 11.68 5.78 -3.50
CA VAL A 288 12.91 5.86 -2.69
C VAL A 288 14.11 5.57 -3.57
N HIS A 289 15.02 6.53 -3.67
CA HIS A 289 16.29 6.36 -4.36
C HIS A 289 17.38 5.92 -3.39
N ASN A 290 18.04 4.79 -3.65
CA ASN A 290 19.06 4.19 -2.78
C ASN A 290 20.49 4.71 -3.09
N ASN A 291 20.61 6.02 -3.34
CA ASN A 291 21.89 6.72 -3.47
C ASN A 291 22.55 7.05 -2.10
N PHE A 292 23.77 7.60 -2.12
CA PHE A 292 24.62 7.80 -0.93
C PHE A 292 25.14 6.52 -0.26
N ILE A 293 25.17 5.43 -1.01
CA ILE A 293 25.84 4.19 -0.63
C ILE A 293 26.51 3.57 -1.87
N ILE A 294 27.75 3.09 -1.72
CA ILE A 294 28.54 2.53 -2.81
C ILE A 294 28.56 1.00 -2.69
N GLY A 295 28.31 0.31 -3.81
CA GLY A 295 28.34 -1.15 -3.92
C GLY A 295 26.93 -1.76 -3.97
N SER A 296 26.71 -2.66 -4.94
CA SER A 296 25.42 -3.28 -5.18
C SER A 296 24.95 -4.08 -3.97
N GLU A 297 25.83 -4.87 -3.34
CA GLU A 297 25.50 -5.70 -2.18
C GLU A 297 24.97 -4.85 -1.02
N LYS A 298 25.62 -3.71 -0.74
CA LYS A 298 25.19 -2.79 0.32
C LYS A 298 23.84 -2.14 0.01
N LYS A 299 23.59 -1.79 -1.26
CA LYS A 299 22.26 -1.28 -1.70
C LYS A 299 21.19 -2.33 -1.46
N VAL A 300 21.46 -3.59 -1.83
CA VAL A 300 20.56 -4.72 -1.60
C VAL A 300 20.28 -4.91 -0.11
N GLU A 301 21.31 -4.97 0.74
CA GLU A 301 21.15 -5.09 2.19
C GLU A 301 20.35 -3.93 2.79
N ARG A 302 20.57 -2.70 2.32
CA ARG A 302 19.80 -1.54 2.77
C ARG A 302 18.33 -1.65 2.37
N PHE A 303 18.03 -2.06 1.14
CA PHE A 303 16.63 -2.33 0.77
C PHE A 303 15.99 -3.45 1.58
N LYS A 304 16.71 -4.54 1.85
CA LYS A 304 16.22 -5.63 2.71
C LYS A 304 15.90 -5.14 4.12
N LYS A 305 16.81 -4.37 4.72
CA LYS A 305 16.64 -3.78 6.06
C LYS A 305 15.37 -2.93 6.20
N TYR A 306 14.94 -2.27 5.12
CA TYR A 306 13.76 -1.40 5.11
C TYR A 306 12.54 -2.02 4.40
N ASN A 307 12.54 -3.35 4.17
CA ASN A 307 11.46 -4.07 3.50
C ASN A 307 11.11 -3.53 2.09
N MET A 308 12.11 -3.04 1.38
CA MET A 308 12.02 -2.53 0.00
C MET A 308 12.67 -3.45 -1.03
N TRP A 309 13.06 -4.65 -0.60
CA TRP A 309 13.64 -5.67 -1.44
C TRP A 309 12.60 -6.72 -1.82
N LEU A 310 12.02 -6.53 -2.99
CA LEU A 310 10.98 -7.35 -3.59
C LEU A 310 11.52 -8.63 -4.23
N GLU A 311 12.85 -8.75 -4.36
CA GLU A 311 13.51 -9.85 -5.06
C GLU A 311 13.63 -11.14 -4.22
N ASP A 312 13.95 -11.01 -2.92
CA ASP A 312 13.98 -12.14 -1.97
C ASP A 312 12.62 -12.43 -1.38
N SER A 313 11.78 -11.40 -1.31
CA SER A 313 10.47 -11.57 -0.75
C SER A 313 9.74 -12.64 -1.55
N TYR A 314 8.97 -13.40 -0.81
CA TYR A 314 7.86 -14.24 -1.24
C TYR A 314 7.04 -13.68 -2.43
N LEU A 315 7.24 -12.41 -2.85
CA LEU A 315 6.75 -11.75 -4.06
C LEU A 315 7.24 -12.32 -5.40
N LYS A 316 8.36 -13.07 -5.47
CA LYS A 316 8.69 -13.85 -6.69
C LYS A 316 7.71 -15.00 -6.95
N ASN A 317 7.10 -15.53 -5.88
CA ASN A 317 6.07 -16.58 -5.93
C ASN A 317 4.67 -16.03 -5.62
N LEU A 318 4.54 -14.78 -5.20
CA LEU A 318 3.29 -14.04 -5.35
C LEU A 318 3.23 -13.56 -6.78
N ASP A 319 3.08 -14.53 -7.67
CA ASP A 319 2.34 -14.31 -8.88
C ASP A 319 0.91 -13.92 -8.46
N TYR A 320 0.73 -12.66 -8.13
CA TYR A 320 -0.58 -12.02 -8.00
C TYR A 320 -1.31 -11.98 -9.37
N SER A 321 -0.74 -12.61 -10.41
CA SER A 321 -1.35 -12.82 -11.71
C SER A 321 -1.60 -14.28 -12.12
N SER A 322 -1.24 -15.31 -11.33
CA SER A 322 -1.64 -16.71 -11.62
C SER A 322 -2.76 -17.26 -10.76
N THR A 323 -3.30 -16.45 -9.87
CA THR A 323 -4.75 -16.54 -9.62
C THR A 323 -5.32 -15.25 -10.16
N GLU A 324 -5.82 -15.29 -11.39
CA GLU A 324 -6.59 -14.18 -11.96
C GLU A 324 -7.75 -13.91 -10.99
N PHE A 325 -7.57 -12.91 -10.13
CA PHE A 325 -8.70 -12.21 -9.51
C PHE A 325 -8.84 -10.91 -10.28
N LYS A 326 -9.67 -10.91 -11.33
CA LYS A 326 -10.01 -9.68 -12.03
C LYS A 326 -10.69 -8.72 -11.07
N VAL A 327 -10.09 -7.55 -10.87
CA VAL A 327 -10.85 -6.38 -10.41
C VAL A 327 -11.77 -6.01 -11.56
N LEU A 328 -13.05 -6.39 -11.46
CA LEU A 328 -14.03 -6.07 -12.49
C LEU A 328 -14.31 -4.56 -12.54
N GLY A 329 -13.48 -3.86 -13.30
CA GLY A 329 -13.79 -2.53 -13.83
C GLY A 329 -14.74 -2.67 -15.02
N GLN A 330 -16.01 -2.37 -14.80
CA GLN A 330 -16.99 -1.87 -15.79
C GLN A 330 -17.42 -2.73 -17.01
N SER A 331 -16.89 -3.92 -17.33
CA SER A 331 -17.27 -4.60 -18.60
C SER A 331 -17.79 -6.05 -18.54
N VAL A 332 -18.02 -6.63 -17.37
CA VAL A 332 -18.97 -7.75 -17.14
C VAL A 332 -20.13 -7.15 -16.36
N PRO A 333 -21.42 -7.54 -16.57
CA PRO A 333 -22.58 -6.86 -15.96
C PRO A 333 -22.27 -6.50 -14.53
N THR A 334 -21.99 -5.22 -14.35
CA THR A 334 -21.56 -4.69 -13.07
C THR A 334 -22.73 -5.00 -12.17
N LEU A 335 -22.53 -5.80 -11.12
CA LEU A 335 -23.39 -5.74 -9.95
C LEU A 335 -23.24 -4.30 -9.43
N LYS A 336 -23.97 -3.38 -10.07
CA LYS A 336 -24.04 -2.00 -9.65
C LYS A 336 -24.64 -2.08 -8.25
N LEU A 337 -24.15 -1.27 -7.33
CA LEU A 337 -24.78 -1.06 -6.03
C LEU A 337 -26.25 -0.60 -6.12
N GLY A 338 -26.79 -0.33 -7.33
CA GLY A 338 -28.21 -0.14 -7.58
C GLY A 338 -29.00 -1.40 -7.99
N GLU A 339 -28.34 -2.53 -8.27
CA GLU A 339 -28.94 -3.85 -8.51
C GLU A 339 -28.87 -4.74 -7.25
N LEU A 340 -27.83 -4.59 -6.43
CA LEU A 340 -27.92 -4.82 -4.98
C LEU A 340 -28.89 -3.76 -4.45
N SER A 341 -30.10 -4.12 -4.04
CA SER A 341 -31.10 -3.14 -3.62
C SER A 341 -30.80 -2.54 -2.24
N ILE A 342 -29.60 -1.96 -2.05
CA ILE A 342 -29.21 -1.21 -0.85
C ILE A 342 -29.83 0.19 -0.96
N VAL A 343 -31.16 0.28 -0.84
CA VAL A 343 -31.82 1.57 -0.64
C VAL A 343 -31.63 1.92 0.84
N PHE A 344 -30.65 2.80 1.11
CA PHE A 344 -30.49 3.42 2.42
C PHE A 344 -31.77 4.19 2.74
N GLN A 345 -32.61 3.66 3.63
CA GLN A 345 -33.75 4.45 4.12
C GLN A 345 -33.22 5.68 4.86
N LYS A 346 -33.68 6.82 4.36
CA LYS A 346 -33.43 8.19 4.79
C LYS A 346 -33.63 8.33 6.31
N PRO A 347 -32.59 8.60 7.12
CA PRO A 347 -32.81 9.31 8.38
C PRO A 347 -33.37 10.70 8.01
N GLU A 348 -34.31 11.24 8.78
CA GLU A 348 -35.02 12.52 8.51
C GLU A 348 -34.13 13.78 8.54
N VAL A 349 -32.87 13.71 8.09
CA VAL A 349 -31.88 14.79 8.17
C VAL A 349 -31.41 15.16 6.76
N GLY A 350 -32.01 16.21 6.18
CA GLY A 350 -31.48 17.05 5.09
C GLY A 350 -31.32 16.42 3.69
N GLU A 351 -31.97 17.00 2.67
CA GLU A 351 -32.21 16.38 1.35
C GLU A 351 -31.07 16.43 0.31
N ASP A 352 -29.90 17.04 0.56
CA ASP A 352 -28.96 17.34 -0.53
C ASP A 352 -27.78 16.37 -0.75
N TYR A 353 -27.60 15.33 0.08
CA TYR A 353 -26.33 14.59 0.09
C TYR A 353 -26.34 13.19 -0.57
N PHE A 354 -27.49 12.63 -0.93
CA PHE A 354 -27.58 11.22 -1.37
C PHE A 354 -27.15 10.91 -2.82
N GLU A 355 -27.02 11.91 -3.70
CA GLU A 355 -26.54 11.67 -5.08
C GLU A 355 -25.06 11.21 -5.15
N VAL A 356 -24.29 11.41 -4.08
CA VAL A 356 -22.84 11.14 -4.06
C VAL A 356 -22.50 9.66 -3.77
N TYR A 357 -23.43 8.87 -3.24
CA TYR A 357 -23.12 7.53 -2.70
C TYR A 357 -23.28 6.35 -3.68
N LYS A 358 -23.70 6.61 -4.93
CA LYS A 358 -23.79 5.58 -5.99
C LYS A 358 -22.43 5.03 -6.47
N ASN A 359 -21.31 5.65 -6.06
CA ASN A 359 -20.00 5.43 -6.67
C ASN A 359 -18.88 4.98 -5.70
N GLN A 360 -19.21 4.37 -4.54
CA GLN A 360 -18.16 3.85 -3.66
C GLN A 360 -17.40 2.66 -4.29
N PRO A 361 -16.06 2.59 -4.15
CA PRO A 361 -15.27 1.50 -4.71
C PRO A 361 -15.43 0.25 -3.84
N VAL A 362 -16.47 -0.53 -4.13
CA VAL A 362 -16.52 -1.94 -3.73
C VAL A 362 -15.62 -2.72 -4.67
N LEU A 363 -14.62 -3.41 -4.10
CA LEU A 363 -13.71 -4.26 -4.85
C LEU A 363 -14.14 -5.70 -4.65
N MET A 364 -14.70 -6.29 -5.70
CA MET A 364 -14.97 -7.72 -5.73
C MET A 364 -13.78 -8.41 -6.42
N TYR A 365 -13.15 -9.33 -5.70
CA TYR A 365 -12.17 -10.25 -6.24
C TYR A 365 -12.89 -11.58 -6.46
N VAL A 366 -13.07 -11.93 -7.73
CA VAL A 366 -13.70 -13.20 -8.14
C VAL A 366 -12.60 -14.24 -8.36
N ASN A 367 -12.77 -15.43 -7.80
CA ASN A 367 -11.87 -16.53 -8.07
C ASN A 367 -12.17 -17.07 -9.48
N ASP A 368 -11.41 -16.63 -10.48
CA ASP A 368 -11.67 -16.94 -11.89
C ASP A 368 -11.45 -18.43 -12.22
N ASP A 369 -10.81 -19.20 -11.32
CA ASP A 369 -10.64 -20.66 -11.44
C ASP A 369 -11.92 -21.44 -11.11
N LEU A 370 -12.96 -20.77 -10.59
CA LEU A 370 -14.24 -21.37 -10.25
C LEU A 370 -15.28 -21.16 -11.36
N PRO A 371 -16.13 -22.16 -11.66
CA PRO A 371 -17.34 -21.94 -12.44
C PRO A 371 -18.20 -20.81 -11.85
N VAL A 372 -18.89 -20.04 -12.70
CA VAL A 372 -19.72 -18.89 -12.29
C VAL A 372 -20.74 -19.24 -11.20
N GLU A 373 -21.29 -20.46 -11.25
CA GLU A 373 -22.22 -20.94 -10.23
C GLU A 373 -21.53 -21.16 -8.87
N GLU A 374 -20.29 -21.66 -8.86
CA GLU A 374 -19.48 -21.86 -7.65
C GLU A 374 -18.98 -20.53 -7.06
N GLN A 375 -18.78 -19.51 -7.90
CA GLN A 375 -18.35 -18.17 -7.44
C GLN A 375 -19.37 -17.51 -6.49
N ARG A 376 -20.63 -17.95 -6.52
CA ARG A 376 -21.72 -17.47 -5.65
C ARG A 376 -21.97 -18.33 -4.41
N GLU A 377 -21.27 -19.46 -4.29
CA GLU A 377 -21.46 -20.37 -3.16
C GLU A 377 -20.79 -19.85 -1.88
N ARG A 378 -19.60 -19.25 -1.99
CA ARG A 378 -18.80 -18.80 -0.85
C ARG A 378 -18.17 -17.42 -1.11
N VAL A 379 -18.31 -16.53 -0.14
CA VAL A 379 -17.66 -15.21 -0.17
C VAL A 379 -17.07 -14.84 1.18
N ILE A 380 -15.91 -14.20 1.15
CA ILE A 380 -15.26 -13.58 2.30
C ILE A 380 -15.48 -12.07 2.21
N VAL A 381 -16.07 -11.48 3.23
CA VAL A 381 -16.37 -10.06 3.29
C VAL A 381 -15.48 -9.39 4.31
N SER A 382 -14.81 -8.31 3.91
CA SER A 382 -14.10 -7.44 4.84
C SER A 382 -14.44 -5.98 4.56
N ILE A 383 -14.56 -5.20 5.63
CA ILE A 383 -14.91 -3.78 5.57
C ILE A 383 -13.76 -3.01 6.19
N SER A 384 -13.01 -2.29 5.37
CA SER A 384 -11.91 -1.45 5.85
C SER A 384 -12.25 0.02 5.68
N THR A 385 -11.98 0.85 6.68
CA THR A 385 -12.27 2.30 6.63
C THR A 385 -11.37 3.07 5.65
N GLY A 386 -10.56 2.39 4.84
CA GLY A 386 -9.64 3.00 3.87
C GLY A 386 -8.39 3.58 4.54
N GLY A 387 -7.28 3.62 3.78
CA GLY A 387 -6.03 4.25 4.20
C GLY A 387 -5.15 3.46 5.20
N ARG A 388 -5.63 2.33 5.74
CA ARG A 388 -4.91 1.53 6.76
C ARG A 388 -3.78 0.70 6.14
N LYS A 389 -2.54 1.17 6.26
CA LYS A 389 -1.34 0.50 5.70
C LYS A 389 -1.22 -0.97 6.11
N TRP A 390 -1.53 -1.32 7.36
CA TRP A 390 -1.44 -2.72 7.82
C TRP A 390 -2.45 -3.65 7.15
N PHE A 391 -3.62 -3.14 6.78
CA PHE A 391 -4.63 -3.95 6.10
C PHE A 391 -4.12 -4.35 4.72
N ASP A 392 -3.63 -3.38 3.95
CA ASP A 392 -3.12 -3.62 2.60
C ASP A 392 -1.83 -4.45 2.59
N LEU A 393 -0.96 -4.30 3.61
CA LEU A 393 0.32 -5.00 3.68
C LEU A 393 0.21 -6.43 4.24
N TYR A 394 -0.70 -6.68 5.19
CA TYR A 394 -0.71 -7.95 5.94
C TYR A 394 -2.06 -8.67 5.88
N VAL A 395 -3.18 -7.97 6.07
CA VAL A 395 -4.51 -8.61 6.14
C VAL A 395 -5.01 -9.05 4.77
N LEU A 396 -5.01 -8.13 3.79
CA LEU A 396 -5.54 -8.39 2.45
C LEU A 396 -4.80 -9.51 1.71
N PRO A 397 -3.45 -9.61 1.76
CA PRO A 397 -2.75 -10.75 1.18
C PRO A 397 -3.16 -12.08 1.80
N ARG A 398 -3.24 -12.17 3.14
CA ARG A 398 -3.66 -13.39 3.85
C ARG A 398 -5.12 -13.76 3.54
N LEU A 399 -6.00 -12.77 3.39
CA LEU A 399 -7.38 -12.98 2.92
C LEU A 399 -7.43 -13.58 1.52
N LYS A 400 -6.60 -13.09 0.58
CA LYS A 400 -6.51 -13.64 -0.79
C LYS A 400 -6.03 -15.08 -0.80
N ASP A 401 -4.94 -15.37 -0.09
CA ASP A 401 -4.41 -16.74 0.04
C ASP A 401 -5.49 -17.69 0.59
N TYR A 402 -6.22 -17.24 1.62
CA TYR A 402 -7.27 -18.03 2.24
C TYR A 402 -8.51 -18.20 1.34
N ALA A 403 -8.87 -17.18 0.56
CA ALA A 403 -9.97 -17.26 -0.40
C ALA A 403 -9.69 -18.29 -1.50
N VAL A 404 -8.45 -18.34 -2.02
CA VAL A 404 -8.03 -19.39 -2.96
C VAL A 404 -8.16 -20.76 -2.32
N LYS A 405 -7.62 -20.93 -1.10
CA LYS A 405 -7.64 -22.19 -0.36
C LYS A 405 -9.06 -22.71 -0.11
N THR A 406 -10.00 -21.82 0.20
CA THR A 406 -11.39 -22.16 0.54
C THR A 406 -12.35 -22.12 -0.65
N ARG A 407 -11.81 -21.87 -1.86
CA ARG A 407 -12.61 -21.68 -3.09
C ARG A 407 -13.70 -20.62 -2.91
N SER A 408 -13.31 -19.47 -2.37
CA SER A 408 -14.20 -18.35 -2.08
C SER A 408 -13.88 -17.13 -2.94
N SER A 409 -14.89 -16.30 -3.19
CA SER A 409 -14.70 -14.92 -3.67
C SER A 409 -14.37 -13.99 -2.50
N ILE A 410 -13.82 -12.80 -2.76
CA ILE A 410 -13.67 -11.75 -1.74
C ILE A 410 -14.49 -10.53 -2.14
N LEU A 411 -15.26 -10.00 -1.20
CA LEU A 411 -15.88 -8.69 -1.29
C LEU A 411 -15.24 -7.74 -0.30
N LEU A 412 -14.48 -6.77 -0.81
CA LEU A 412 -13.85 -5.73 -0.02
C LEU A 412 -14.63 -4.42 -0.16
N VAL A 413 -15.18 -3.94 0.95
CA VAL A 413 -15.83 -2.63 1.02
C VAL A 413 -14.82 -1.63 1.56
N ARG A 414 -14.28 -0.76 0.68
CA ARG A 414 -13.33 0.28 1.07
C ARG A 414 -14.07 1.59 1.39
N ARG A 415 -13.88 2.06 2.63
CA ARG A 415 -14.27 3.37 3.18
C ARG A 415 -15.77 3.56 3.36
N GLN A 416 -16.24 3.52 4.61
CA GLN A 416 -17.61 3.94 4.97
C GLN A 416 -17.67 5.46 5.12
N THR A 417 -17.73 6.20 4.00
CA THR A 417 -17.72 7.68 4.01
C THR A 417 -18.91 8.30 4.74
N GLU A 418 -19.98 7.54 4.98
CA GLU A 418 -21.16 7.99 5.74
C GLU A 418 -20.81 8.37 7.18
N CYS A 419 -19.77 7.76 7.74
CA CYS A 419 -19.32 7.99 9.11
C CYS A 419 -18.13 8.98 9.18
N ASP A 420 -17.60 9.42 8.03
CA ASP A 420 -16.44 10.33 7.96
C ASP A 420 -16.74 11.70 8.61
N ARG A 421 -18.00 12.15 8.62
CA ARG A 421 -18.41 13.38 9.32
C ARG A 421 -18.15 13.34 10.83
N PHE A 422 -18.13 12.14 11.42
CA PHE A 422 -17.81 11.95 12.83
C PHE A 422 -16.31 11.71 13.04
N ASN A 423 -15.56 11.32 12.01
CA ASN A 423 -14.10 11.16 12.14
C ASN A 423 -13.43 12.49 12.48
N ASP A 424 -13.83 13.61 11.84
CA ASP A 424 -13.21 14.91 12.14
C ASP A 424 -13.54 15.40 13.57
N VAL A 425 -14.78 15.19 14.02
CA VAL A 425 -15.26 15.59 15.36
C VAL A 425 -14.69 14.70 16.47
N VAL A 426 -14.66 13.37 16.27
CA VAL A 426 -14.12 12.41 17.24
C VAL A 426 -12.60 12.54 17.35
N TYR A 427 -11.89 12.88 16.26
CA TYR A 427 -10.44 13.07 16.30
C TYR A 427 -10.04 14.36 17.02
N ASP A 428 -10.83 15.43 16.89
CA ASP A 428 -10.62 16.68 17.61
C ASP A 428 -11.04 16.58 19.09
N SER A 429 -12.17 15.92 19.40
CA SER A 429 -12.57 15.66 20.80
C SER A 429 -11.60 14.71 21.52
N TRP A 430 -11.00 13.72 20.82
CA TRP A 430 -9.95 12.85 21.37
C TRP A 430 -8.63 13.58 21.66
N LYS A 431 -8.35 14.68 20.96
CA LYS A 431 -7.17 15.53 21.18
C LYS A 431 -7.39 16.48 22.36
N ASP A 432 -8.57 17.05 22.50
CA ASP A 432 -8.88 18.03 23.54
C ASP A 432 -9.17 17.39 24.89
N SER A 433 -9.89 16.25 24.94
CA SER A 433 -10.19 15.53 26.20
C SER A 433 -8.98 14.93 26.93
N ARG A 434 -7.77 14.98 26.34
CA ARG A 434 -6.51 14.57 26.99
C ARG A 434 -5.57 15.72 27.36
N ARG A 435 -5.90 16.96 26.98
CA ARG A 435 -5.12 18.14 27.38
C ARG A 435 -5.56 18.75 28.70
N GLU A 436 -6.77 18.45 29.15
CA GLU A 436 -7.16 18.72 30.53
C GLU A 436 -6.84 17.49 31.39
N THR A 437 -6.00 17.69 32.40
CA THR A 437 -5.80 16.74 33.49
C THR A 437 -7.16 16.38 34.07
N VAL A 438 -7.68 15.21 33.71
CA VAL A 438 -8.87 14.64 34.33
C VAL A 438 -8.49 14.31 35.77
N ASP A 439 -8.79 15.24 36.67
CA ASP A 439 -8.99 14.93 38.08
C ASP A 439 -10.04 13.81 38.14
N GLU A 440 -9.59 12.62 38.53
CA GLU A 440 -10.46 11.48 38.80
C GLU A 440 -11.45 11.86 39.90
N LYS A 441 -12.67 12.26 39.52
CA LYS A 441 -13.77 12.32 40.49
C LYS A 441 -14.02 10.90 41.01
N PRO A 442 -13.97 10.67 42.34
CA PRO A 442 -14.34 9.38 42.92
C PRO A 442 -15.84 9.18 42.70
N GLY A 443 -16.21 8.20 41.88
CA GLY A 443 -17.60 7.96 41.43
C GLY A 443 -17.76 7.69 39.93
N GLY A 444 -16.64 7.61 39.19
CA GLY A 444 -16.48 7.39 37.76
C GLY A 444 -17.61 6.75 36.94
N GLU A 445 -18.53 7.59 36.46
CA GLU A 445 -19.14 7.42 35.13
C GLU A 445 -18.30 8.21 34.14
N ARG A 446 -17.62 7.51 33.21
CA ARG A 446 -17.08 8.15 32.01
C ARG A 446 -18.27 8.49 31.12
N SER A 447 -18.62 9.78 31.01
CA SER A 447 -19.47 10.23 29.91
C SER A 447 -18.65 10.09 28.63
N PHE A 448 -18.94 9.06 27.85
CA PHE A 448 -18.54 9.05 26.45
C PHE A 448 -19.31 10.19 25.77
N ASP A 449 -18.61 11.07 25.03
CA ASP A 449 -19.26 12.12 24.25
C ASP A 449 -20.26 11.50 23.28
N ASP A 450 -21.42 12.14 23.12
CA ASP A 450 -22.50 11.70 22.24
C ASP A 450 -22.02 11.43 20.79
N ASP A 451 -20.96 12.12 20.35
CA ASP A 451 -20.37 11.98 19.02
C ASP A 451 -19.63 10.64 18.79
N ASP A 452 -19.01 10.05 19.83
CA ASP A 452 -18.32 8.75 19.74
C ASP A 452 -19.36 7.61 19.61
N TYR A 453 -20.51 7.76 20.28
CA TYR A 453 -21.65 6.85 20.10
C TYR A 453 -22.21 6.93 18.68
N LEU A 454 -22.40 8.13 18.15
CA LEU A 454 -22.92 8.32 16.78
C LEU A 454 -21.98 7.75 15.71
N TYR A 455 -20.65 7.89 15.88
CA TYR A 455 -19.68 7.26 14.99
C TYR A 455 -19.77 5.73 15.05
N HIS A 456 -19.74 5.16 16.26
CA HIS A 456 -19.80 3.72 16.43
C HIS A 456 -21.11 3.12 15.93
N ASP A 457 -22.24 3.81 16.12
CA ASP A 457 -23.55 3.40 15.62
C ASP A 457 -23.64 3.50 14.09
N CYS A 458 -23.00 4.50 13.49
CA CYS A 458 -22.89 4.60 12.04
C CYS A 458 -22.09 3.43 11.45
N VAL A 459 -20.88 3.15 11.99
CA VAL A 459 -20.03 2.05 11.50
C VAL A 459 -20.73 0.70 11.68
N LYS A 460 -21.39 0.53 12.83
CA LYS A 460 -22.25 -0.60 13.18
C LYS A 460 -23.36 -0.81 12.14
N ALA A 461 -24.14 0.22 11.84
CA ALA A 461 -25.22 0.14 10.87
C ALA A 461 -24.70 -0.22 9.47
N GLY A 462 -23.57 0.38 9.07
CA GLY A 462 -22.92 0.06 7.80
C GLY A 462 -22.49 -1.40 7.69
N LYS A 463 -21.86 -1.96 8.73
CA LYS A 463 -21.43 -3.38 8.73
C LYS A 463 -22.60 -4.34 8.56
N VAL A 464 -23.65 -4.17 9.37
CA VAL A 464 -24.79 -5.08 9.37
C VAL A 464 -25.59 -5.00 8.07
N ARG A 465 -25.73 -3.81 7.49
CA ARG A 465 -26.34 -3.65 6.15
C ARG A 465 -25.55 -4.40 5.09
N VAL A 466 -24.22 -4.31 5.10
CA VAL A 466 -23.37 -5.08 4.18
C VAL A 466 -23.61 -6.58 4.37
N TRP A 467 -23.70 -7.10 5.60
CA TRP A 467 -24.01 -8.52 5.82
C TRP A 467 -25.32 -8.93 5.16
N GLY A 468 -26.39 -8.16 5.38
CA GLY A 468 -27.72 -8.45 4.81
C GLY A 468 -27.71 -8.45 3.29
N GLU A 469 -27.02 -7.49 2.68
CA GLU A 469 -26.98 -7.35 1.23
C GLU A 469 -26.12 -8.44 0.59
N VAL A 470 -24.96 -8.77 1.18
CA VAL A 470 -24.14 -9.87 0.65
C VAL A 470 -24.88 -11.21 0.74
N LEU A 471 -25.58 -11.46 1.85
CA LEU A 471 -26.36 -12.69 2.01
C LEU A 471 -27.47 -12.85 0.95
N LYS A 472 -27.97 -11.78 0.33
CA LYS A 472 -28.92 -11.91 -0.80
C LYS A 472 -28.29 -12.59 -2.02
N HIS A 473 -26.98 -12.45 -2.20
CA HIS A 473 -26.29 -12.90 -3.42
C HIS A 473 -25.41 -14.13 -3.23
N PHE A 474 -24.98 -14.41 -2.00
CA PHE A 474 -24.07 -15.51 -1.70
C PHE A 474 -24.66 -16.46 -0.67
N LYS A 475 -24.49 -17.76 -0.90
CA LYS A 475 -25.04 -18.79 -0.01
C LYS A 475 -24.32 -18.82 1.34
N ASN A 476 -22.99 -18.80 1.34
CA ASN A 476 -22.17 -18.80 2.56
C ASN A 476 -21.28 -17.55 2.60
N VAL A 477 -21.36 -16.81 3.70
CA VAL A 477 -20.69 -15.52 3.88
C VAL A 477 -19.81 -15.58 5.12
N LEU A 478 -18.49 -15.49 4.94
CA LEU A 478 -17.54 -15.30 6.02
C LEU A 478 -17.25 -13.81 6.15
N TYR A 479 -17.68 -13.18 7.25
CA TYR A 479 -17.26 -11.84 7.60
C TYR A 479 -15.95 -11.89 8.41
N VAL A 480 -15.00 -11.04 8.03
CA VAL A 480 -13.70 -10.87 8.69
C VAL A 480 -13.39 -9.38 8.89
N ASP A 481 -13.22 -8.97 10.15
CA ASP A 481 -12.83 -7.61 10.50
C ASP A 481 -11.46 -7.24 9.87
N ASP A 482 -11.29 -5.95 9.54
CA ASP A 482 -10.07 -5.43 8.90
C ASP A 482 -8.84 -5.43 9.84
N THR A 483 -9.00 -5.97 11.04
CA THR A 483 -7.97 -6.18 12.06
C THR A 483 -7.61 -7.65 12.27
N VAL A 484 -8.14 -8.57 11.47
CA VAL A 484 -7.92 -10.01 11.62
C VAL A 484 -6.88 -10.52 10.62
N LEU A 485 -5.80 -11.11 11.12
CA LEU A 485 -4.80 -11.83 10.33
C LEU A 485 -5.16 -13.31 10.22
N ILE A 486 -5.03 -13.90 9.03
CA ILE A 486 -5.33 -15.31 8.78
C ILE A 486 -4.04 -16.10 8.60
N SER A 487 -3.87 -17.19 9.34
CA SER A 487 -2.72 -18.09 9.18
C SER A 487 -2.81 -18.87 7.88
N ARG A 488 -1.68 -19.20 7.25
CA ARG A 488 -1.65 -20.05 6.05
C ARG A 488 -2.13 -21.47 6.33
N ASN A 489 -1.94 -21.94 7.56
CA ASN A 489 -2.40 -23.25 7.98
C ASN A 489 -3.91 -23.28 8.33
N ALA A 490 -4.61 -22.13 8.27
CA ALA A 490 -6.03 -22.03 8.61
C ALA A 490 -6.87 -23.05 7.83
N LEU A 491 -7.63 -23.87 8.53
CA LEU A 491 -8.54 -24.82 7.90
C LEU A 491 -9.70 -24.08 7.21
N ASP A 492 -10.47 -24.78 6.37
CA ASP A 492 -11.68 -24.21 5.78
C ASP A 492 -12.73 -24.01 6.89
N ILE A 493 -13.05 -22.74 7.16
CA ILE A 493 -14.00 -22.37 8.21
C ILE A 493 -15.43 -22.72 7.81
N PHE A 494 -15.77 -22.70 6.52
CA PHE A 494 -17.10 -23.05 6.05
C PHE A 494 -17.39 -24.52 6.34
N ASP A 495 -16.40 -25.40 6.10
CA ASP A 495 -16.51 -26.82 6.41
C ASP A 495 -16.61 -27.08 7.93
N SER A 496 -15.98 -26.23 8.74
CA SER A 496 -15.99 -26.34 10.20
C SER A 496 -17.33 -25.94 10.83
N VAL A 497 -18.03 -24.99 10.20
CA VAL A 497 -19.37 -24.54 10.64
C VAL A 497 -20.46 -25.49 10.15
N GLY A 498 -20.28 -26.04 8.95
CA GLY A 498 -21.29 -26.86 8.28
C GLY A 498 -22.47 -26.03 7.75
N GLU A 499 -23.40 -26.71 7.07
CA GLU A 499 -24.49 -26.03 6.35
C GLU A 499 -25.56 -25.39 7.25
N ASN A 500 -25.62 -25.81 8.53
CA ASN A 500 -26.73 -25.49 9.44
C ASN A 500 -26.33 -24.59 10.62
N GLY A 501 -25.16 -23.95 10.57
CA GLY A 501 -24.59 -23.23 11.70
C GLY A 501 -24.41 -21.74 11.45
N LEU A 502 -24.69 -20.91 12.45
CA LEU A 502 -24.05 -19.61 12.59
C LEU A 502 -22.68 -19.84 13.24
N GLY A 503 -21.62 -19.77 12.44
CA GLY A 503 -20.26 -19.96 12.92
C GLY A 503 -19.74 -18.73 13.62
N VAL A 504 -19.42 -18.85 14.90
CA VAL A 504 -18.97 -17.72 15.72
C VAL A 504 -17.88 -18.15 16.69
N VAL A 505 -17.09 -17.21 17.17
CA VAL A 505 -16.10 -17.48 18.22
C VAL A 505 -16.51 -16.80 19.51
N GLY A 506 -16.69 -17.57 20.59
CA GLY A 506 -17.05 -17.01 21.88
C GLY A 506 -15.99 -16.10 22.48
N GLU A 507 -16.43 -15.11 23.26
CA GLU A 507 -15.51 -14.22 24.00
C GLU A 507 -14.93 -14.83 25.29
N GLY A 508 -15.16 -16.12 25.55
CA GLY A 508 -14.58 -16.84 26.68
C GLY A 508 -14.60 -18.34 26.49
N GLY A 509 -13.73 -19.06 27.19
CA GLY A 509 -13.78 -20.52 27.23
C GLY A 509 -15.10 -21.03 27.82
N VAL A 510 -15.43 -22.30 27.54
CA VAL A 510 -16.62 -23.00 28.05
C VAL A 510 -16.75 -22.76 29.56
N ARG A 511 -17.82 -22.09 29.99
CA ARG A 511 -18.06 -21.76 31.40
C ARG A 511 -19.05 -22.73 32.03
N PRO A 512 -18.90 -23.07 33.32
CA PRO A 512 -19.97 -23.71 34.07
C PRO A 512 -21.27 -22.86 33.98
N ALA A 513 -22.43 -23.50 33.88
CA ALA A 513 -23.72 -22.83 33.66
C ALA A 513 -24.04 -21.71 34.69
N SER A 514 -23.51 -21.80 35.91
CA SER A 514 -23.62 -20.78 36.96
C SER A 514 -22.79 -19.53 36.71
N GLU A 515 -21.64 -19.65 36.03
CA GLU A 515 -20.76 -18.54 35.66
C GLU A 515 -21.18 -17.92 34.34
N ASN A 516 -21.79 -18.71 33.44
CA ASN A 516 -22.42 -18.19 32.24
C ASN A 516 -23.52 -17.18 32.63
N GLU A 517 -24.37 -17.49 33.61
CA GLU A 517 -25.40 -16.54 34.10
C GLU A 517 -24.83 -15.18 34.55
N ALA A 518 -23.72 -15.17 35.30
CA ALA A 518 -23.08 -13.94 35.76
C ALA A 518 -22.36 -13.18 34.64
N PHE A 519 -21.71 -13.90 33.72
CA PHE A 519 -21.12 -13.33 32.52
C PHE A 519 -22.19 -12.74 31.61
N MET A 520 -23.32 -13.44 31.45
CA MET A 520 -24.44 -12.99 30.63
C MET A 520 -25.02 -11.68 31.17
N ARG A 521 -25.12 -11.52 32.50
CA ARG A 521 -25.47 -10.24 33.14
C ARG A 521 -24.44 -9.14 32.85
N VAL A 522 -23.14 -9.45 32.91
CA VAL A 522 -22.08 -8.46 32.64
C VAL A 522 -22.05 -8.04 31.18
N VAL A 523 -22.25 -8.95 30.24
CA VAL A 523 -22.26 -8.68 28.80
C VAL A 523 -23.54 -7.95 28.40
N TYR A 524 -24.70 -8.36 28.93
CA TYR A 524 -25.95 -7.64 28.77
C TYR A 524 -25.85 -6.22 29.36
N ASN A 525 -25.26 -6.04 30.55
CA ASN A 525 -25.03 -4.71 31.15
C ASN A 525 -23.96 -3.90 30.41
N ARG A 526 -22.98 -4.56 29.78
CA ARG A 526 -21.95 -3.89 28.96
C ARG A 526 -22.56 -3.33 27.68
N TYR A 527 -23.50 -4.06 27.09
CA TYR A 527 -24.04 -3.72 25.77
C TYR A 527 -25.41 -3.06 25.78
N SER A 528 -26.22 -3.16 26.84
CA SER A 528 -27.48 -2.41 27.04
C SER A 528 -27.27 -1.15 27.87
N ASN A 529 -27.94 -0.05 27.52
CA ASN A 529 -27.82 1.25 28.20
C ASN A 529 -28.88 1.46 29.32
N THR A 530 -29.59 0.40 29.72
CA THR A 530 -30.66 0.54 30.73
C THR A 530 -30.07 0.47 32.14
N SER A 531 -29.95 1.62 32.80
CA SER A 531 -29.95 1.68 34.26
C SER A 531 -31.28 1.12 34.77
N PHE A 532 -31.24 -0.10 35.30
CA PHE A 532 -32.27 -0.81 36.05
C PHE A 532 -33.67 -0.14 36.11
N ALA A 533 -34.54 -0.48 35.17
CA ALA A 533 -35.93 -0.74 35.52
C ALA A 533 -36.02 -2.22 35.94
N PRO A 534 -36.66 -2.57 37.07
CA PRO A 534 -36.75 -3.95 37.52
C PRO A 534 -37.49 -4.76 36.45
N TYR A 535 -36.74 -5.58 35.72
CA TYR A 535 -37.26 -6.48 34.70
C TYR A 535 -38.08 -7.55 35.41
N ASN A 536 -39.39 -7.35 35.44
CA ASN A 536 -40.33 -8.11 36.25
C ASN A 536 -41.02 -9.24 35.47
N ASP A 537 -40.44 -9.67 34.35
CA ASP A 537 -40.92 -10.84 33.63
C ASP A 537 -39.99 -12.04 33.88
N GLU A 538 -40.57 -13.09 34.44
CA GLU A 538 -40.07 -14.47 34.46
C GLU A 538 -39.90 -15.05 33.03
N LEU A 539 -39.76 -14.22 32.00
CA LEU A 539 -39.26 -14.60 30.67
C LEU A 539 -37.78 -14.99 30.77
N LYS A 540 -37.61 -16.19 31.33
CA LYS A 540 -36.58 -17.21 31.09
C LYS A 540 -35.13 -16.76 31.15
N MET A 541 -34.68 -16.41 32.35
CA MET A 541 -33.28 -16.61 32.78
C MET A 541 -32.77 -18.06 32.57
N SER A 542 -33.66 -19.05 32.42
CA SER A 542 -33.31 -20.41 31.99
C SER A 542 -32.90 -20.50 30.51
N GLN A 543 -33.31 -19.56 29.65
CA GLN A 543 -32.89 -19.51 28.24
C GLN A 543 -31.51 -18.85 28.10
N LEU A 544 -31.17 -17.86 28.94
CA LEU A 544 -29.86 -17.21 28.93
C LEU A 544 -28.72 -18.12 29.42
N ARG A 545 -29.02 -19.14 30.23
CA ARG A 545 -27.99 -20.09 30.75
C ARG A 545 -27.28 -20.90 29.67
N ASN A 546 -27.89 -21.04 28.49
CA ASN A 546 -27.36 -21.82 27.37
C ASN A 546 -26.85 -20.93 26.23
N PHE A 547 -26.86 -19.61 26.37
CA PHE A 547 -26.45 -18.71 25.31
C PHE A 547 -24.98 -18.29 25.52
N GLU A 548 -24.15 -18.41 24.50
CA GLU A 548 -22.74 -18.02 24.56
C GLU A 548 -22.55 -16.73 23.74
N PHE A 549 -22.06 -15.68 24.39
CA PHE A 549 -21.74 -14.44 23.69
C PHE A 549 -20.49 -14.60 22.83
N PHE A 550 -20.56 -14.11 21.60
CA PHE A 550 -19.49 -14.23 20.62
C PHE A 550 -19.00 -12.89 20.08
N ASN A 551 -17.75 -12.88 19.61
CA ASN A 551 -17.11 -11.74 18.98
C ASN A 551 -17.47 -11.69 17.49
N SER A 552 -17.89 -10.52 16.99
CA SER A 552 -18.29 -10.37 15.58
C SER A 552 -17.13 -10.16 14.60
N GLY A 553 -15.89 -10.21 15.06
CA GLY A 553 -14.72 -10.02 14.21
C GLY A 553 -14.51 -11.13 13.18
N VAL A 554 -15.03 -12.33 13.45
CA VAL A 554 -15.08 -13.47 12.53
C VAL A 554 -16.44 -14.15 12.68
N VAL A 555 -17.27 -14.11 11.64
CA VAL A 555 -18.62 -14.69 11.66
C VAL A 555 -18.93 -15.35 10.33
N VAL A 556 -19.51 -16.55 10.36
CA VAL A 556 -20.01 -17.25 9.17
C VAL A 556 -21.53 -17.26 9.17
N PHE A 557 -22.12 -16.74 8.10
CA PHE A 557 -23.55 -16.76 7.84
C PHE A 557 -23.90 -17.68 6.67
N ASN A 558 -25.06 -18.32 6.75
CA ASN A 558 -25.70 -19.01 5.64
C ASN A 558 -26.98 -18.25 5.24
N ARG A 559 -27.14 -17.96 3.94
CA ARG A 559 -28.27 -17.20 3.41
C ARG A 559 -29.60 -17.84 3.76
N ASP A 560 -29.71 -19.14 3.50
CA ASP A 560 -30.99 -19.85 3.56
C ASP A 560 -31.50 -19.97 5.01
N LEU A 561 -30.64 -19.72 5.99
CA LEU A 561 -30.95 -19.76 7.43
C LEU A 561 -31.04 -18.39 8.08
N HIS A 562 -30.20 -17.44 7.66
CA HIS A 562 -30.00 -16.20 8.42
C HIS A 562 -30.51 -14.95 7.70
N LEU A 563 -30.76 -14.99 6.39
CA LEU A 563 -31.10 -13.79 5.61
C LEU A 563 -32.39 -13.12 6.12
N ASP A 564 -33.49 -13.87 6.23
CA ASP A 564 -34.80 -13.29 6.58
C ASP A 564 -34.75 -12.64 7.96
N ALA A 565 -34.26 -13.36 8.97
CA ALA A 565 -34.07 -12.84 10.32
C ALA A 565 -33.16 -11.60 10.38
N LEU A 566 -32.08 -11.59 9.61
CA LEU A 566 -31.17 -10.44 9.51
C LEU A 566 -31.86 -9.22 8.88
N ILE A 567 -32.61 -9.41 7.79
CA ILE A 567 -33.33 -8.34 7.09
C ILE A 567 -34.50 -7.81 7.94
N ASP A 568 -35.25 -8.68 8.60
CA ASP A 568 -36.39 -8.31 9.44
C ASP A 568 -35.96 -7.53 10.69
N SER A 569 -34.78 -7.85 11.24
CA SER A 569 -34.25 -7.20 12.45
C SER A 569 -33.53 -5.86 12.16
N LEU A 570 -33.08 -5.63 10.93
CA LEU A 570 -32.31 -4.45 10.53
C LEU A 570 -33.01 -3.11 10.88
N PRO A 571 -34.30 -2.88 10.58
CA PRO A 571 -34.97 -1.61 10.88
C PRO A 571 -35.11 -1.34 12.38
N ALA A 572 -35.38 -2.36 13.18
CA ALA A 572 -35.46 -2.24 14.64
C ALA A 572 -34.09 -1.94 15.23
N TYR A 573 -33.05 -2.60 14.73
CA TYR A 573 -31.70 -2.49 15.24
C TYR A 573 -31.00 -1.16 14.95
N VAL A 574 -31.11 -0.64 13.72
CA VAL A 574 -30.47 0.64 13.35
C VAL A 574 -30.95 1.78 14.25
N ASN A 575 -32.15 1.66 14.81
CA ASN A 575 -32.77 2.65 15.69
C ASN A 575 -32.68 2.30 17.18
N ASP A 576 -32.03 1.19 17.56
CA ASP A 576 -31.91 0.76 18.95
C ASP A 576 -30.55 1.17 19.54
N PRO A 577 -30.49 2.27 20.34
CA PRO A 577 -29.26 2.72 20.99
C PRO A 577 -28.83 1.77 22.12
N THR A 578 -29.68 0.81 22.52
CA THR A 578 -29.36 -0.20 23.53
C THR A 578 -28.60 -1.39 22.97
N LEU A 579 -28.46 -1.51 21.65
CA LEU A 579 -27.64 -2.54 21.02
C LEU A 579 -26.30 -1.94 20.60
N LYS A 580 -25.32 -1.98 21.50
CA LYS A 580 -23.97 -1.43 21.26
C LYS A 580 -23.19 -2.30 20.27
N ARG A 581 -22.73 -1.66 19.18
CA ARG A 581 -21.85 -2.23 18.13
C ARG A 581 -22.45 -3.41 17.37
N ASP A 582 -21.82 -3.77 16.26
CA ASP A 582 -22.18 -4.89 15.38
C ASP A 582 -22.25 -6.23 16.14
N GLN A 583 -21.38 -6.40 17.14
CA GLN A 583 -21.38 -7.56 18.01
C GLN A 583 -22.67 -7.71 18.84
N GLY A 584 -23.16 -6.62 19.44
CA GLY A 584 -24.38 -6.66 20.27
C GLY A 584 -25.59 -7.14 19.46
N PHE A 585 -25.66 -6.70 18.20
CA PHE A 585 -26.67 -7.17 17.26
C PHE A 585 -26.52 -8.61 16.83
N ALA A 586 -25.32 -9.04 16.43
CA ALA A 586 -25.15 -10.42 16.00
C ALA A 586 -25.59 -11.41 17.10
N ASN A 587 -25.25 -11.08 18.36
CA ASN A 587 -25.69 -11.85 19.52
C ASN A 587 -27.21 -11.77 19.75
N ASN A 588 -27.80 -10.56 19.67
CA ASN A 588 -29.25 -10.39 19.82
C ASN A 588 -30.03 -11.11 18.71
N LEU A 589 -29.58 -11.00 17.47
CA LEU A 589 -30.15 -11.66 16.29
C LEU A 589 -30.13 -13.18 16.46
N ALA A 590 -28.97 -13.74 16.83
CA ALA A 590 -28.82 -15.16 17.08
C ALA A 590 -29.76 -15.65 18.20
N PHE A 591 -29.95 -14.83 19.25
CA PHE A 591 -30.81 -15.15 20.38
C PHE A 591 -32.29 -15.12 20.01
N THR A 592 -32.74 -14.01 19.45
CA THR A 592 -34.15 -13.77 19.11
C THR A 592 -34.64 -14.67 17.98
N SER A 593 -33.75 -15.03 17.06
CA SER A 593 -34.05 -15.91 15.92
C SER A 593 -33.77 -17.39 16.22
N ASN A 594 -33.30 -17.71 17.44
CA ASN A 594 -32.97 -19.07 17.87
C ASN A 594 -32.06 -19.81 16.87
N PHE A 595 -31.03 -19.14 16.37
CA PHE A 595 -30.08 -19.72 15.44
C PHE A 595 -29.29 -20.86 16.11
N HIS A 596 -28.98 -21.89 15.33
CA HIS A 596 -28.05 -22.93 15.75
C HIS A 596 -26.63 -22.36 15.69
N VAL A 597 -26.11 -21.92 16.83
CA VAL A 597 -24.77 -21.33 16.94
C VAL A 597 -23.73 -22.46 17.01
N VAL A 598 -22.80 -22.47 16.04
CA VAL A 598 -21.66 -23.37 16.05
C VAL A 598 -20.48 -22.61 16.65
N TYR A 599 -20.09 -23.04 17.85
CA TYR A 599 -18.93 -22.49 18.53
C TYR A 599 -17.64 -22.94 17.83
N LEU A 600 -16.99 -22.00 17.17
CA LEU A 600 -15.66 -22.17 16.62
C LEU A 600 -14.66 -21.85 17.74
N ASP A 601 -13.78 -22.82 18.02
CA ASP A 601 -12.71 -22.71 19.02
C ASP A 601 -11.97 -21.35 18.93
N PHE A 602 -11.35 -20.89 20.01
CA PHE A 602 -10.71 -19.56 20.08
C PHE A 602 -9.63 -19.37 19.00
N LYS A 603 -9.09 -20.46 18.42
CA LYS A 603 -8.17 -20.44 17.27
C LYS A 603 -8.75 -19.72 16.06
N TRP A 604 -10.07 -19.68 15.91
CA TRP A 604 -10.75 -19.05 14.78
C TRP A 604 -11.02 -17.55 14.96
N ASN A 605 -10.68 -16.97 16.12
CA ASN A 605 -10.74 -15.51 16.37
C ASN A 605 -9.94 -15.19 17.64
N TYR A 606 -8.62 -15.40 17.59
CA TYR A 606 -7.72 -15.22 18.71
C TYR A 606 -7.52 -13.73 19.01
N MET A 607 -8.12 -13.24 20.10
CA MET A 607 -8.10 -11.81 20.47
C MET A 607 -6.89 -11.36 21.30
N GLY A 608 -5.93 -12.26 21.59
CA GLY A 608 -4.68 -11.95 22.30
C GLY A 608 -4.85 -11.32 23.69
N SER A 609 -5.06 -12.12 24.73
CA SER A 609 -4.81 -11.66 26.10
C SER A 609 -3.35 -11.96 26.48
N PHE A 610 -2.48 -10.97 26.42
CA PHE A 610 -1.09 -11.13 26.86
C PHE A 610 -0.99 -11.35 28.38
N VAL A 611 -0.07 -12.24 28.77
CA VAL A 611 0.57 -12.23 30.09
C VAL A 611 1.38 -10.93 30.19
N LEU A 612 1.23 -10.19 31.28
CA LEU A 612 2.01 -8.97 31.51
C LEU A 612 3.51 -9.30 31.61
N PRO A 613 4.43 -8.38 31.28
CA PRO A 613 5.87 -8.63 31.37
C PRO A 613 6.38 -9.05 32.76
N ASP A 614 5.59 -8.82 33.80
CA ASP A 614 5.85 -9.24 35.19
C ASP A 614 5.32 -10.66 35.51
N GLY A 615 4.79 -11.39 34.52
CA GLY A 615 4.24 -12.73 34.70
C GLY A 615 2.82 -12.76 35.29
N THR A 616 2.19 -11.60 35.53
CA THR A 616 0.78 -11.58 35.93
C THR A 616 -0.09 -11.87 34.71
N GLY A 617 -0.58 -13.10 34.64
CA GLY A 617 -1.47 -13.56 33.58
C GLY A 617 -2.81 -12.80 33.59
N PRO A 618 -3.63 -12.97 32.53
CA PRO A 618 -4.98 -12.46 32.54
C PRO A 618 -5.72 -13.01 33.79
N ALA A 619 -6.62 -12.20 34.36
CA ALA A 619 -7.36 -12.51 35.60
C ALA A 619 -7.74 -14.01 35.68
N GLU A 620 -7.62 -14.64 36.86
CA GLU A 620 -7.58 -16.11 37.04
C GLU A 620 -8.52 -16.96 36.17
N HIS A 621 -9.70 -16.43 35.84
CA HIS A 621 -10.67 -17.01 34.91
C HIS A 621 -10.20 -17.10 33.43
N LYS A 622 -9.03 -16.59 33.06
CA LYS A 622 -8.44 -16.64 31.70
C LYS A 622 -7.15 -17.45 31.62
N LYS A 623 -6.71 -18.08 32.71
CA LYS A 623 -5.48 -18.91 32.76
C LYS A 623 -5.46 -20.04 31.72
N HIS A 624 -6.61 -20.58 31.32
CA HIS A 624 -6.71 -21.64 30.30
C HIS A 624 -6.52 -21.14 28.85
N LEU A 625 -6.57 -19.82 28.62
CA LEU A 625 -6.26 -19.21 27.32
C LEU A 625 -4.77 -18.85 27.19
N VAL A 626 -3.98 -19.03 28.26
CA VAL A 626 -2.55 -18.67 28.33
C VAL A 626 -1.66 -19.66 27.59
N ASP A 627 -2.15 -20.88 27.31
CA ASP A 627 -1.39 -21.91 26.61
C ASP A 627 -1.37 -21.75 25.08
N TYR A 628 -2.08 -20.75 24.54
CA TYR A 628 -2.19 -20.53 23.10
C TYR A 628 -1.44 -19.28 22.65
N GLU A 629 -0.43 -19.50 21.81
CA GLU A 629 0.30 -18.44 21.14
C GLU A 629 -0.37 -18.06 19.81
N PRO A 630 -0.16 -16.84 19.29
CA PRO A 630 -0.69 -16.43 17.98
C PRO A 630 -0.38 -17.41 16.84
N LYS A 631 0.75 -18.11 16.91
CA LYS A 631 1.17 -19.12 15.92
C LYS A 631 0.25 -20.36 15.87
N ASP A 632 -0.50 -20.62 16.95
CA ASP A 632 -1.40 -21.77 17.08
C ASP A 632 -2.84 -21.43 16.64
N ALA A 633 -3.11 -20.17 16.31
CA ALA A 633 -4.41 -19.68 15.88
C ALA A 633 -4.52 -19.64 14.34
N TYR A 634 -5.71 -19.93 13.84
CA TYR A 634 -6.07 -19.78 12.43
C TYR A 634 -6.38 -18.33 12.07
N PHE A 635 -7.03 -17.59 12.97
CA PHE A 635 -7.37 -16.18 12.79
C PHE A 635 -6.95 -15.43 14.05
N VAL A 636 -6.11 -14.41 13.88
CA VAL A 636 -5.59 -13.57 14.98
C VAL A 636 -6.20 -12.18 14.86
N HIS A 637 -7.04 -11.82 15.81
CA HIS A 637 -7.82 -10.60 15.81
C HIS A 637 -7.20 -9.50 16.68
N LEU A 638 -6.65 -8.49 16.02
CA LEU A 638 -5.91 -7.39 16.64
C LEU A 638 -6.82 -6.22 17.07
N THR A 639 -7.81 -6.52 17.92
CA THR A 639 -8.75 -5.53 18.47
C THR A 639 -8.06 -4.49 19.38
N THR A 640 -8.84 -3.51 19.86
CA THR A 640 -8.40 -2.47 20.81
C THR A 640 -7.71 -3.01 22.08
N GLY A 641 -7.95 -4.27 22.48
CA GLY A 641 -7.27 -4.90 23.61
C GLY A 641 -5.76 -5.11 23.41
N VAL A 642 -5.34 -5.31 22.16
CA VAL A 642 -3.92 -5.49 21.78
C VAL A 642 -3.15 -4.16 21.86
N ASN A 643 -3.84 -3.02 21.76
CA ASN A 643 -3.23 -1.69 21.74
C ASN A 643 -2.79 -1.16 23.14
N GLY A 644 -3.04 -1.91 24.21
CA GLY A 644 -2.99 -1.39 25.58
C GLY A 644 -1.62 -1.36 26.27
N ASN A 645 -0.66 -2.24 25.91
CA ASN A 645 0.44 -2.56 26.84
C ASN A 645 1.81 -2.81 26.20
N ILE A 646 2.37 -1.81 25.52
CA ILE A 646 3.83 -1.78 25.29
C ILE A 646 4.33 -0.40 25.68
N LYS A 647 5.32 -0.34 26.57
CA LYS A 647 6.06 0.89 26.94
C LYS A 647 6.66 1.62 25.73
N GLU A 648 6.69 0.99 24.56
CA GLU A 648 7.10 1.56 23.26
C GLU A 648 6.04 2.47 22.60
N LYS A 649 4.82 2.56 23.15
CA LYS A 649 3.77 3.45 22.61
C LYS A 649 4.16 4.94 22.68
N GLU A 650 5.12 5.28 23.55
CA GLU A 650 5.74 6.62 23.61
C GLU A 650 6.89 6.81 22.60
N LEU A 651 7.40 5.74 21.98
CA LEU A 651 8.57 5.75 21.08
C LEU A 651 8.22 5.57 19.59
N ILE A 652 6.97 5.18 19.30
CA ILE A 652 6.47 4.88 17.96
C ILE A 652 5.06 5.45 17.91
N GLY A 653 4.83 6.53 17.15
CA GLY A 653 3.51 7.16 17.03
C GLY A 653 2.39 6.14 16.76
N SER A 654 1.18 6.42 17.27
CA SER A 654 0.06 5.46 17.37
C SER A 654 -0.36 4.77 16.04
N TYR A 655 -0.08 5.41 14.90
CA TYR A 655 -0.40 4.89 13.56
C TYR A 655 0.62 3.84 13.06
N ASN A 656 1.91 4.06 13.32
CA ASN A 656 2.97 3.10 12.95
C ASN A 656 3.06 1.93 13.93
N TYR A 657 2.63 2.13 15.16
CA TYR A 657 2.55 1.10 16.18
C TYR A 657 1.68 -0.11 15.76
N ARG A 658 0.50 0.14 15.18
CA ARG A 658 -0.36 -0.96 14.71
C ARG A 658 0.28 -1.74 13.58
N THR A 659 0.81 -1.05 12.56
CA THR A 659 1.50 -1.69 11.44
C THR A 659 2.65 -2.60 11.90
N GLU A 660 3.42 -2.15 12.88
CA GLU A 660 4.53 -2.93 13.45
C GLU A 660 4.06 -4.16 14.25
N ILE A 661 2.94 -4.06 14.98
CA ILE A 661 2.32 -5.23 15.62
C ILE A 661 1.89 -6.25 14.58
N PHE A 662 1.22 -5.81 13.51
CA PHE A 662 0.80 -6.70 12.43
C PHE A 662 2.00 -7.39 11.79
N ARG A 663 3.10 -6.67 11.56
CA ARG A 663 4.37 -7.26 11.06
C ARG A 663 4.90 -8.36 11.99
N LYS A 664 5.06 -8.06 13.28
CA LYS A 664 5.63 -9.02 14.26
C LYS A 664 4.76 -10.28 14.39
N ILE A 665 3.44 -10.13 14.33
CA ILE A 665 2.49 -11.24 14.42
C ILE A 665 2.48 -12.04 13.12
N ASP A 666 2.48 -11.37 11.96
CA ASP A 666 2.59 -12.02 10.66
C ASP A 666 3.88 -12.85 10.53
N GLU A 667 5.00 -12.36 11.06
CA GLU A 667 6.28 -13.09 11.12
C GLU A 667 6.27 -14.30 12.06
N ALA A 668 5.47 -14.24 13.13
CA ALA A 668 5.34 -15.32 14.10
C ALA A 668 4.32 -16.38 13.66
N MET A 669 3.39 -16.03 12.77
CA MET A 669 2.37 -16.93 12.24
C MET A 669 2.91 -17.76 11.07
N PRO A 670 2.53 -19.05 10.97
CA PRO A 670 2.94 -19.90 9.86
C PRO A 670 2.38 -19.50 8.49
#